data_AF-A0A8J8AIU0-F1
#
_entry.id   AF-A0A8J8AIU0-F1
#
_cell.length_a   1.000
_cell.length_b   1.000
_cell.length_c   1.000
_cell.angle_alpha   90.00
_cell.angle_beta   90.00
_cell.angle_gamma   90.00
#
_symmetry.space_group_name_H-M   'P 1'
#
loop_
_entity.id
_entity.type
_entity.pdbx_description
1 polymer ?
#
loop_
_entity_poly.entity_id
_entity_poly.type
_entity_poly.pdbx_seq_one_letter_code
_entity_poly.pdbx_strand_id
1 'polypeptide(L)'
;MLVIKARGTVPVRVTPEHMVWVVKRIRHKSHYSDGRQVIWWEFKGPEWITAQELKELVERNDDEKVSYMLLQPVPQPTIDVDKIPLRKPVYISNQFGKTRKLHFSSRRTPEFLPLNFETARLLGLWIAEGSTSKTGAIKFDIGSHEEEITKFLIETIRKYFPYANVVVEDHERNRRTVRFCNKRFAEWLRENIGHRAHEKKIPDVLLFNKNREVRLGLLRGLIEGDGYIRRDNYKRANYVTYTTVSPTLAYQLQLLLGSLGHVSSISRSVRKPGLGKSRKPIYEVKISGRSYYELLKELDLEVPPKGNRTYNVNMIWDSYILLKVRSVEEEYYEGDVYNLEVEDDESYSVGFIVHNSAGVNLPSFRVIIRDTKRYSNFGWVDIPVLEIQQMMGRAGRPRYDKFGEAIIVARTEEPGKLMERYIRGRPEKLFSMLANERAFRSQVLALITNFGIKSFAGLVRFLEKTFYAHQRKDLSSLEYKAKEVVYFLIENEFVDLDLEDNFMPLPFGKRTSQLYIDPLTAKKFRDAFPAIERNPNPFGIFQLIASTPDMATLTARRREMEDYLDLAYELEGELYASIPYYEDSRFQGFLGQVKTAKVLLDWINEVSEARIYETYSIDPGDLYRILELADWLMYSLIELYRLFEPKEEVLQYLRDLHLRLRHGVREELLELVKLPNIGRKRARALYNAGFRSQEDITRAKVKDLLEVEGIGIKVVEGLFRYFGVEMPGEIKGATKRSGRKKRGTLDAFLK
;
A
#
# COMPACT_ATOMS: atom_id res chain seq x y z
N MET A 1 -2.72 35.47 -13.61
CA MET A 1 -2.39 35.46 -12.16
C MET A 1 -1.24 36.41 -11.88
N LEU A 2 -1.09 36.86 -10.64
CA LEU A 2 0.10 37.55 -10.16
C LEU A 2 1.05 36.60 -9.44
N VAL A 3 2.35 36.80 -9.62
CA VAL A 3 3.42 36.01 -9.02
C VAL A 3 4.26 36.91 -8.12
N ILE A 4 4.03 36.83 -6.82
CA ILE A 4 4.77 37.60 -5.80
C ILE A 4 6.09 36.87 -5.52
N LYS A 5 7.21 37.51 -5.87
CA LYS A 5 8.55 37.01 -5.56
C LYS A 5 9.13 37.77 -4.38
N ALA A 6 9.08 37.19 -3.18
CA ALA A 6 9.73 37.74 -2.00
C ALA A 6 11.07 37.06 -1.67
N ARG A 7 12.00 37.79 -1.05
CA ARG A 7 13.28 37.25 -0.59
C ARG A 7 13.00 36.20 0.48
N GLY A 8 13.49 34.99 0.26
CA GLY A 8 13.46 33.92 1.26
C GLY A 8 12.17 33.11 1.29
N THR A 9 11.33 33.20 0.28
CA THR A 9 10.25 32.24 0.01
C THR A 9 10.23 31.90 -1.48
N VAL A 10 9.57 30.79 -1.82
CA VAL A 10 9.32 30.41 -3.22
C VAL A 10 8.24 31.35 -3.79
N PRO A 11 8.25 31.67 -5.10
CA PRO A 11 7.23 32.54 -5.69
C PRO A 11 5.80 32.08 -5.35
N VAL A 12 5.00 33.00 -4.81
CA VAL A 12 3.60 32.76 -4.45
C VAL A 12 2.72 33.23 -5.59
N ARG A 13 1.81 32.37 -6.06
CA ARG A 13 0.87 32.70 -7.14
C ARG A 13 -0.48 33.01 -6.54
N VAL A 14 -1.02 34.16 -6.89
CA VAL A 14 -2.29 34.67 -6.36
C VAL A 14 -3.09 35.34 -7.46
N THR A 15 -4.39 35.52 -7.24
CA THR A 15 -5.20 36.38 -8.12
C THR A 15 -4.95 37.86 -7.78
N PRO A 16 -5.20 38.80 -8.71
CA PRO A 16 -5.00 40.23 -8.47
C PRO A 16 -5.72 40.77 -7.22
N GLU A 17 -6.93 40.29 -6.95
CA GLU A 17 -7.79 40.65 -5.82
C GLU A 17 -7.42 39.98 -4.50
N HIS A 18 -6.48 39.03 -4.48
CA HIS A 18 -6.09 38.34 -3.25
C HIS A 18 -5.44 39.31 -2.24
N MET A 19 -5.94 39.32 -1.00
CA MET A 19 -5.40 40.17 0.06
C MET A 19 -4.05 39.65 0.56
N VAL A 20 -3.08 40.54 0.65
CA VAL A 20 -1.74 40.29 1.19
C VAL A 20 -1.42 41.27 2.30
N TRP A 21 -0.76 40.79 3.34
CA TRP A 21 -0.43 41.61 4.51
C TRP A 21 0.99 42.16 4.41
N VAL A 22 1.13 43.48 4.38
CA VAL A 22 2.37 44.16 3.98
C VAL A 22 2.79 45.21 5.00
N VAL A 23 4.10 45.36 5.18
CA VAL A 23 4.74 46.48 5.89
C VAL A 23 5.66 47.24 4.95
N LYS A 24 5.54 48.55 4.93
CA LYS A 24 6.46 49.45 4.23
C LYS A 24 7.68 49.72 5.11
N ARG A 25 8.88 49.46 4.58
CA ARG A 25 10.18 49.65 5.25
C ARG A 25 10.99 50.73 4.54
N ILE A 26 11.42 51.75 5.27
CA ILE A 26 12.18 52.91 4.78
C ILE A 26 13.59 52.91 5.42
N ARG A 27 14.63 53.01 4.59
CA ARG A 27 16.03 53.07 5.03
C ARG A 27 16.47 54.51 5.28
N HIS A 28 16.90 54.78 6.50
CA HIS A 28 17.54 56.04 6.88
C HIS A 28 19.05 55.87 7.06
N LYS A 29 19.81 56.93 6.80
CA LYS A 29 21.27 56.93 6.94
C LYS A 29 21.72 58.30 7.44
N SER A 30 22.59 58.32 8.45
CA SER A 30 23.25 59.53 8.97
C SER A 30 24.75 59.30 9.14
N HIS A 31 25.51 60.39 9.14
CA HIS A 31 26.95 60.40 9.33
C HIS A 31 27.30 61.21 10.58
N TYR A 32 28.10 60.63 11.47
CA TYR A 32 28.75 61.39 12.54
C TYR A 32 29.91 62.21 11.98
N SER A 33 30.29 63.26 12.70
CA SER A 33 31.43 64.13 12.38
C SER A 33 32.79 63.40 12.36
N ASP A 34 32.88 62.21 12.98
CA ASP A 34 34.07 61.35 13.00
C ASP A 34 34.12 60.32 11.84
N GLY A 35 33.19 60.41 10.88
CA GLY A 35 33.11 59.52 9.72
C GLY A 35 32.35 58.21 9.97
N ARG A 36 31.87 57.94 11.19
CA ARG A 36 31.02 56.77 11.46
C ARG A 36 29.66 56.94 10.81
N GLN A 37 29.17 55.88 10.17
CA GLN A 37 27.88 55.86 9.50
C GLN A 37 26.86 55.05 10.32
N VAL A 38 25.68 55.62 10.56
CA VAL A 38 24.54 54.92 11.16
C VAL A 38 23.47 54.68 10.12
N ILE A 39 22.94 53.47 10.08
CA ILE A 39 21.79 53.09 9.27
C ILE A 39 20.70 52.60 10.22
N TRP A 40 19.49 53.14 10.10
CA TRP A 40 18.31 52.64 10.81
C TRP A 40 17.13 52.50 9.86
N TRP A 41 16.09 51.80 10.30
CA TRP A 41 14.92 51.47 9.50
C TRP A 41 13.66 52.00 10.17
N GLU A 42 12.81 52.65 9.40
CA GLU A 42 11.45 53.03 9.79
C GLU A 42 10.46 52.05 9.13
N PHE A 43 9.44 51.63 9.87
CA PHE A 43 8.41 50.71 9.42
C PHE A 43 7.04 51.37 9.53
N LYS A 44 6.22 51.28 8.47
CA LYS A 44 4.83 51.76 8.41
C LYS A 44 3.92 50.60 8.04
N GLY A 45 2.78 50.47 8.72
CA GLY A 45 1.89 49.29 8.64
C GLY A 45 1.85 48.54 9.99
N PRO A 46 1.33 47.29 10.03
CA PRO A 46 1.01 46.43 8.89
C PRO A 46 -0.40 46.67 8.34
N GLU A 47 -0.58 46.56 7.02
CA GLU A 47 -1.86 46.84 6.34
C GLU A 47 -2.20 45.74 5.32
N TRP A 48 -3.49 45.43 5.21
CA TRP A 48 -4.02 44.52 4.20
C TRP A 48 -4.22 45.29 2.90
N ILE A 49 -3.58 44.85 1.83
CA ILE A 49 -3.74 45.39 0.47
C ILE A 49 -3.97 44.24 -0.51
N THR A 50 -4.56 44.51 -1.66
CA THR A 50 -4.66 43.51 -2.74
C THR A 50 -3.29 43.24 -3.36
N ALA A 51 -3.12 42.05 -3.96
CA ALA A 51 -1.91 41.72 -4.71
C ALA A 51 -1.68 42.69 -5.90
N GLN A 52 -2.76 43.21 -6.49
CA GLN A 52 -2.72 44.22 -7.53
C GLN A 52 -2.19 45.58 -7.02
N GLU A 53 -2.68 46.05 -5.87
CA GLU A 53 -2.14 47.28 -5.23
C GLU A 53 -0.66 47.12 -4.86
N LEU A 54 -0.27 45.95 -4.34
CA LEU A 54 1.14 45.65 -4.06
C LEU A 54 2.00 45.72 -5.34
N LYS A 55 1.50 45.21 -6.47
CA LYS A 55 2.18 45.30 -7.77
C LYS A 55 2.42 46.76 -8.14
N GLU A 56 1.38 47.60 -8.11
CA GLU A 56 1.49 49.02 -8.44
C GLU A 56 2.46 49.77 -7.53
N LEU A 57 2.45 49.46 -6.22
CA LEU A 57 3.37 50.06 -5.25
C LEU A 57 4.83 49.65 -5.48
N VAL A 58 5.08 48.41 -5.92
CA VAL A 58 6.43 47.92 -6.23
C VAL A 58 6.93 48.48 -7.57
N GLU A 59 6.06 48.61 -8.57
CA GLU A 59 6.40 49.14 -9.90
C GLU A 59 6.63 50.67 -9.90
N ARG A 60 5.86 51.44 -9.12
CA ARG A 60 6.00 52.90 -9.02
C ARG A 60 7.11 53.36 -8.06
N ASN A 61 7.81 52.44 -7.39
CA ASN A 61 8.81 52.78 -6.38
C ASN A 61 10.21 53.00 -6.98
N ASP A 62 10.52 54.25 -7.31
CA ASP A 62 11.84 54.65 -7.81
C ASP A 62 12.89 54.90 -6.70
N ASP A 63 12.48 54.92 -5.42
CA ASP A 63 13.40 55.13 -4.29
C ASP A 63 13.92 53.80 -3.73
N GLU A 64 15.22 53.52 -3.94
CA GLU A 64 15.91 52.35 -3.38
C GLU A 64 15.90 52.27 -1.84
N LYS A 65 15.58 53.38 -1.15
CA LYS A 65 15.43 53.41 0.31
C LYS A 65 14.10 52.81 0.78
N VAL A 66 13.09 52.74 -0.07
CA VAL A 66 11.77 52.20 0.26
C VAL A 66 11.68 50.74 -0.20
N SER A 67 11.08 49.88 0.63
CA SER A 67 10.82 48.49 0.28
C SER A 67 9.57 47.97 0.96
N TYR A 68 8.82 47.10 0.29
CA TYR A 68 7.65 46.43 0.85
C TYR A 68 8.02 45.03 1.35
N MET A 69 7.53 44.69 2.54
CA MET A 69 7.80 43.42 3.23
C MET A 69 6.49 42.65 3.36
N LEU A 70 6.43 41.43 2.86
CA LEU A 70 5.31 40.52 3.05
C LEU A 70 5.38 39.91 4.46
N LEU A 71 4.26 39.90 5.19
CA LEU A 71 4.17 39.30 6.52
C LEU A 71 3.73 37.84 6.39
N GLN A 72 4.62 36.93 6.75
CA GLN A 72 4.29 35.52 6.88
C GLN A 72 4.09 35.19 8.37
N PRO A 73 2.88 34.80 8.82
CA PRO A 73 2.66 34.40 10.20
C PRO A 73 3.50 33.19 10.56
N VAL A 74 4.10 33.24 11.75
CA VAL A 74 4.69 32.10 12.45
C VAL A 74 3.66 31.68 13.49
N PRO A 75 2.95 30.55 13.29
CA PRO A 75 1.97 30.09 14.26
C PRO A 75 2.62 29.89 15.62
N GLN A 76 1.94 30.36 16.67
CA GLN A 76 2.41 30.16 18.04
C GLN A 76 2.39 28.66 18.38
N PRO A 77 3.41 28.13 19.06
CA PRO A 77 3.39 26.76 19.55
C PRO A 77 2.30 26.58 20.61
N THR A 78 1.21 25.90 20.27
CA THR A 78 0.05 25.71 21.15
C THR A 78 -0.07 24.29 21.70
N ILE A 79 0.66 23.32 21.15
CA ILE A 79 0.53 21.90 21.51
C ILE A 79 1.33 21.59 22.77
N ASP A 80 0.64 21.20 23.82
CA ASP A 80 1.20 20.88 25.13
C ASP A 80 1.23 19.36 25.34
N VAL A 81 2.18 18.70 24.68
CA VAL A 81 2.33 17.24 24.71
C VAL A 81 3.78 16.89 25.03
N ASP A 82 3.96 16.12 26.09
CA ASP A 82 5.26 15.67 26.62
C ASP A 82 5.64 14.25 26.17
N LYS A 83 4.76 13.57 25.42
CA LYS A 83 4.98 12.19 24.97
C LYS A 83 4.11 11.78 23.78
N ILE A 84 4.65 10.92 22.92
CA ILE A 84 3.95 10.27 21.81
C ILE A 84 3.41 8.92 22.28
N PRO A 85 2.11 8.62 22.14
CA PRO A 85 1.58 7.29 22.41
C PRO A 85 2.04 6.31 21.33
N LEU A 86 2.82 5.30 21.72
CA LEU A 86 3.27 4.23 20.83
C LEU A 86 2.47 2.95 21.03
N ARG A 87 2.03 2.67 22.26
CA ARG A 87 1.24 1.47 22.54
C ARG A 87 -0.25 1.77 22.37
N LYS A 88 -0.85 1.23 21.31
CA LYS A 88 -2.30 0.96 21.32
C LYS A 88 -2.52 -0.29 22.19
N PRO A 89 -3.51 -0.33 23.07
CA PRO A 89 -3.73 -1.51 23.90
C PRO A 89 -4.14 -2.69 23.00
N VAL A 90 -3.15 -3.56 22.75
CA VAL A 90 -3.35 -4.85 22.11
C VAL A 90 -3.65 -5.81 23.24
N TYR A 91 -4.93 -5.90 23.57
CA TYR A 91 -5.40 -6.87 24.53
C TYR A 91 -5.17 -8.28 23.98
N ILE A 92 -4.76 -9.21 24.86
CA ILE A 92 -4.81 -10.64 24.57
C ILE A 92 -6.25 -10.89 24.16
N SER A 93 -6.41 -11.13 22.88
CA SER A 93 -7.69 -11.49 22.31
C SER A 93 -7.72 -12.99 22.43
N ASN A 94 -8.54 -13.45 23.36
CA ASN A 94 -8.88 -14.86 23.47
C ASN A 94 -10.36 -15.01 23.15
N GLN A 95 -10.84 -16.24 23.21
CA GLN A 95 -12.22 -16.61 22.89
C GLN A 95 -13.31 -15.95 23.77
N PHE A 96 -12.97 -15.23 24.84
CA PHE A 96 -13.91 -14.50 25.71
C PHE A 96 -13.94 -12.98 25.42
N GLY A 97 -13.29 -12.56 24.34
CA GLY A 97 -13.13 -11.17 23.94
C GLY A 97 -11.72 -10.63 24.23
N LYS A 98 -11.60 -9.31 24.17
CA LYS A 98 -10.36 -8.64 24.58
C LYS A 98 -10.25 -8.73 26.10
N THR A 99 -9.37 -9.61 26.59
CA THR A 99 -9.06 -9.62 28.02
C THR A 99 -8.49 -8.26 28.41
N ARG A 100 -8.64 -7.81 29.66
CA ARG A 100 -7.92 -6.59 30.11
C ARG A 100 -6.39 -6.78 30.14
N LYS A 101 -5.89 -8.00 29.94
CA LYS A 101 -4.46 -8.31 29.89
C LYS A 101 -3.91 -7.98 28.49
N LEU A 102 -2.78 -7.30 28.45
CA LEU A 102 -2.08 -6.93 27.22
C LEU A 102 -1.31 -8.13 26.62
N HIS A 103 -1.27 -8.24 25.30
CA HIS A 103 -0.55 -9.29 24.56
C HIS A 103 0.94 -9.27 24.90
N PHE A 104 1.59 -10.43 25.04
CA PHE A 104 2.98 -10.49 25.51
C PHE A 104 3.95 -9.68 24.63
N SER A 105 3.71 -9.64 23.30
CA SER A 105 4.49 -8.80 22.36
C SER A 105 4.30 -7.29 22.57
N SER A 106 3.22 -6.83 23.22
CA SER A 106 3.03 -5.41 23.52
C SER A 106 3.97 -4.92 24.63
N ARG A 107 4.52 -5.82 25.46
CA ARG A 107 5.51 -5.48 26.49
C ARG A 107 6.85 -5.03 25.88
N ARG A 108 7.14 -5.43 24.63
CA ARG A 108 8.37 -5.06 23.91
C ARG A 108 8.36 -3.63 23.35
N THR A 109 7.17 -3.05 23.16
CA THR A 109 7.03 -1.65 22.72
C THR A 109 6.82 -0.75 23.94
N PRO A 110 7.56 0.36 24.10
CA PRO A 110 7.29 1.33 25.16
C PRO A 110 5.86 1.88 25.02
N GLU A 111 5.24 2.23 26.15
CA GLU A 111 3.87 2.77 26.13
C GLU A 111 3.81 4.13 25.43
N PHE A 112 4.80 4.96 25.76
CA PHE A 112 5.00 6.26 25.17
C PHE A 112 6.47 6.45 24.79
N LEU A 113 6.73 7.22 23.75
CA LEU A 113 8.03 7.85 23.53
C LEU A 113 7.95 9.23 24.18
N PRO A 114 8.72 9.55 25.23
CA PRO A 114 8.74 10.90 25.76
C PRO A 114 9.16 11.88 24.66
N LEU A 115 8.66 13.10 24.72
CA LEU A 115 9.07 14.21 23.87
C LEU A 115 9.97 15.13 24.67
N ASN A 116 11.26 15.01 24.40
CA ASN A 116 12.32 15.84 24.94
C ASN A 116 13.35 16.13 23.83
N PHE A 117 14.41 16.86 24.15
CA PHE A 117 15.47 17.16 23.18
C PHE A 117 16.02 15.90 22.49
N GLU A 118 16.31 14.85 23.25
CA GLU A 118 16.95 13.62 22.75
C GLU A 118 16.06 12.86 21.76
N THR A 119 14.81 12.60 22.14
CA THR A 119 13.84 11.89 21.31
C THR A 119 13.39 12.70 20.09
N ALA A 120 13.31 14.03 20.23
CA ALA A 120 13.04 14.91 19.09
C ALA A 120 14.23 14.92 18.11
N ARG A 121 15.47 14.89 18.61
CA ARG A 121 16.68 14.73 17.78
C ARG A 121 16.70 13.42 17.03
N LEU A 122 16.30 12.31 17.65
CA LEU A 122 16.11 11.02 16.97
C LEU A 122 15.08 11.13 15.82
N LEU A 123 13.95 11.81 16.06
CA LEU A 123 12.92 12.04 15.04
C LEU A 123 13.41 12.96 13.90
N GLY A 124 14.23 13.97 14.22
CA GLY A 124 14.87 14.84 13.24
C GLY A 124 15.84 14.07 12.33
N LEU A 125 16.69 13.22 12.92
CA LEU A 125 17.56 12.32 12.16
C LEU A 125 16.76 11.34 11.30
N TRP A 126 15.60 10.89 11.79
CA TRP A 126 14.72 10.03 10.98
C TRP A 126 14.09 10.78 9.80
N ILE A 127 13.72 12.05 9.99
CA ILE A 127 13.24 12.89 8.88
C ILE A 127 14.35 13.11 7.85
N ALA A 128 15.61 13.23 8.25
CA ALA A 128 16.71 13.31 7.30
C ALA A 128 16.97 11.93 6.65
N GLU A 129 17.51 11.00 7.43
CA GLU A 129 18.17 9.77 6.96
C GLU A 129 17.32 8.50 7.14
N GLY A 130 16.15 8.64 7.76
CA GLY A 130 15.31 7.53 8.14
C GLY A 130 14.48 6.95 6.99
N SER A 131 14.32 5.62 7.03
CA SER A 131 13.33 4.86 6.25
C SER A 131 12.67 3.79 7.13
N THR A 132 11.49 3.32 6.72
CA THR A 132 10.78 2.28 7.48
C THR A 132 9.89 1.39 6.60
N SER A 133 9.85 0.09 6.93
CA SER A 133 8.97 -0.91 6.31
C SER A 133 7.58 -0.92 6.97
N LYS A 134 6.60 -1.65 6.41
CA LYS A 134 5.31 -1.85 7.09
C LYS A 134 5.38 -2.94 8.18
N THR A 135 6.43 -3.78 8.14
CA THR A 135 6.69 -4.84 9.11
C THR A 135 7.26 -4.33 10.44
N GLY A 136 7.78 -3.11 10.46
CA GLY A 136 8.27 -2.46 11.68
C GLY A 136 9.76 -2.18 11.71
N ALA A 137 10.49 -2.51 10.64
CA ALA A 137 11.90 -2.17 10.53
C ALA A 137 12.06 -0.65 10.37
N ILE A 138 12.95 -0.06 11.16
CA ILE A 138 13.30 1.35 11.15
C ILE A 138 14.80 1.41 10.89
N LYS A 139 15.20 2.10 9.83
CA LYS A 139 16.58 2.17 9.34
C LYS A 139 17.01 3.63 9.25
N PHE A 140 18.26 3.90 9.58
CA PHE A 140 18.95 5.18 9.35
C PHE A 140 20.16 4.89 8.48
N ASP A 141 20.23 5.50 7.30
CA ASP A 141 21.36 5.39 6.38
C ASP A 141 22.26 6.63 6.57
N ILE A 142 23.37 6.49 7.28
CA ILE A 142 24.29 7.61 7.62
C ILE A 142 25.69 7.39 7.03
N GLY A 143 26.55 8.40 7.08
CA GLY A 143 27.95 8.27 6.66
C GLY A 143 28.74 7.37 7.62
N SER A 144 29.59 6.48 7.10
CA SER A 144 30.39 5.58 7.94
C SER A 144 31.42 6.30 8.83
N HIS A 145 31.72 7.58 8.54
CA HIS A 145 32.56 8.43 9.38
C HIS A 145 31.78 9.14 10.51
N GLU A 146 30.45 9.05 10.54
CA GLU A 146 29.59 9.76 11.50
C GLU A 146 29.44 8.98 12.81
N GLU A 147 30.57 8.73 13.48
CA GLU A 147 30.63 7.92 14.70
C GLU A 147 29.81 8.52 15.85
N GLU A 148 29.77 9.84 15.98
CA GLU A 148 28.98 10.53 17.03
C GLU A 148 27.48 10.33 16.83
N ILE A 149 27.00 10.42 15.58
CA ILE A 149 25.59 10.16 15.23
C ILE A 149 25.27 8.68 15.43
N THR A 150 26.17 7.78 15.00
CA THR A 150 26.03 6.34 15.20
C THR A 150 25.86 6.01 16.68
N LYS A 151 26.75 6.54 17.54
CA LYS A 151 26.72 6.34 18.99
C LYS A 151 25.42 6.88 19.60
N PHE A 152 25.03 8.10 19.23
CA PHE A 152 23.78 8.70 19.66
C PHE A 152 22.57 7.81 19.31
N LEU A 153 22.45 7.35 18.06
CA LEU A 153 21.36 6.48 17.63
C LEU A 153 21.30 5.20 18.47
N ILE A 154 22.44 4.52 18.68
CA ILE A 154 22.49 3.27 19.44
C ILE A 154 22.08 3.50 20.90
N GLU A 155 22.63 4.52 21.56
CA GLU A 155 22.35 4.83 22.97
C GLU A 155 20.89 5.23 23.17
N THR A 156 20.37 6.14 22.34
CA THR A 156 18.98 6.61 22.42
C THR A 156 17.99 5.48 22.07
N ILE A 157 18.26 4.66 21.06
CA ILE A 157 17.39 3.52 20.72
C ILE A 157 17.39 2.50 21.86
N ARG A 158 18.54 2.14 22.44
CA ARG A 158 18.59 1.20 23.57
C ARG A 158 17.91 1.76 24.82
N LYS A 159 18.00 3.07 25.06
CA LYS A 159 17.36 3.74 26.18
C LYS A 159 15.83 3.72 26.08
N TYR A 160 15.27 4.08 24.92
CA TYR A 160 13.82 4.22 24.75
C TYR A 160 13.13 2.97 24.19
N PHE A 161 13.88 2.07 23.56
CA PHE A 161 13.43 0.80 23.01
C PHE A 161 14.31 -0.36 23.53
N PRO A 162 14.34 -0.63 24.85
CA PRO A 162 15.28 -1.56 25.48
C PRO A 162 15.16 -3.02 25.01
N TYR A 163 14.03 -3.39 24.39
CA TYR A 163 13.80 -4.73 23.85
C TYR A 163 14.05 -4.84 22.34
N ALA A 164 14.44 -3.75 21.68
CA ALA A 164 14.75 -3.77 20.27
C ALA A 164 16.19 -4.24 20.05
N ASN A 165 16.37 -5.19 19.13
CA ASN A 165 17.70 -5.53 18.65
C ASN A 165 18.19 -4.44 17.68
N VAL A 166 19.29 -3.79 18.01
CA VAL A 166 19.91 -2.75 17.18
C VAL A 166 21.05 -3.38 16.41
N VAL A 167 20.97 -3.32 15.08
CA VAL A 167 21.98 -3.85 14.15
C VAL A 167 22.63 -2.68 13.44
N VAL A 168 23.96 -2.75 13.31
CA VAL A 168 24.78 -1.76 12.60
C VAL A 168 25.55 -2.50 11.52
N GLU A 169 25.41 -2.05 10.27
CA GLU A 169 26.02 -2.67 9.10
C GLU A 169 26.73 -1.59 8.27
N ASP A 170 28.01 -1.79 7.99
CA ASP A 170 28.76 -0.96 7.06
C ASP A 170 28.64 -1.54 5.63
N HIS A 171 28.44 -0.66 4.67
CA HIS A 171 28.30 -1.00 3.25
C HIS A 171 29.33 -0.25 2.40
N GLU A 172 29.42 -0.62 1.12
CA GLU A 172 30.23 0.10 0.14
C GLU A 172 29.85 1.59 0.04
N ARG A 173 30.81 2.42 -0.39
CA ARG A 173 30.67 3.89 -0.58
C ARG A 173 30.44 4.68 0.70
N ASN A 174 31.12 4.30 1.80
CA ASN A 174 31.11 5.03 3.08
C ASN A 174 29.70 5.18 3.68
N ARG A 175 28.85 4.17 3.52
CA ARG A 175 27.48 4.17 4.06
C ARG A 175 27.37 3.18 5.21
N ARG A 176 26.78 3.62 6.31
CA ARG A 176 26.46 2.81 7.48
C ARG A 176 24.95 2.79 7.71
N THR A 177 24.39 1.60 7.92
CA THR A 177 22.99 1.42 8.26
C THR A 177 22.85 1.10 9.74
N VAL A 178 22.15 1.94 10.50
CA VAL A 178 21.68 1.60 11.86
C VAL A 178 20.22 1.20 11.76
N ARG A 179 19.88 -0.04 12.15
CA ARG A 179 18.51 -0.57 12.05
C ARG A 179 18.04 -1.22 13.33
N PHE A 180 16.75 -1.07 13.62
CA PHE A 180 16.06 -1.80 14.68
C PHE A 180 14.61 -2.06 14.27
N CYS A 181 13.93 -2.97 14.99
CA CYS A 181 12.53 -3.28 14.71
C CYS A 181 11.62 -2.79 15.84
N ASN A 182 10.67 -1.92 15.50
CA ASN A 182 9.54 -1.58 16.34
C ASN A 182 8.33 -1.22 15.48
N LYS A 183 7.38 -2.16 15.35
CA LYS A 183 6.18 -2.02 14.51
C LYS A 183 5.35 -0.77 14.82
N ARG A 184 5.13 -0.46 16.09
CA ARG A 184 4.26 0.67 16.47
C ARG A 184 4.92 2.01 16.22
N PHE A 185 6.21 2.12 16.48
CA PHE A 185 6.95 3.33 16.17
C PHE A 185 7.05 3.52 14.66
N ALA A 186 7.31 2.45 13.90
CA ALA A 186 7.28 2.49 12.43
C ALA A 186 5.91 2.95 11.87
N GLU A 187 4.80 2.39 12.37
CA GLU A 187 3.44 2.84 12.03
C GLU A 187 3.26 4.34 12.31
N TRP A 188 3.65 4.79 13.51
CA TRP A 188 3.56 6.20 13.88
C TRP A 188 4.38 7.11 12.97
N LEU A 189 5.62 6.73 12.64
CA LEU A 189 6.49 7.47 11.72
C LEU A 189 5.87 7.59 10.33
N ARG A 190 5.29 6.51 9.80
CA ARG A 190 4.63 6.52 8.48
C ARG A 190 3.39 7.41 8.45
N GLU A 191 2.56 7.33 9.48
CA GLU A 191 1.31 8.09 9.60
C GLU A 191 1.58 9.59 9.77
N ASN A 192 2.56 9.95 10.60
CA ASN A 192 2.76 11.34 11.05
C ASN A 192 3.86 12.07 10.29
N ILE A 193 4.91 11.38 9.84
CA ILE A 193 6.07 12.00 9.16
C ILE A 193 6.06 11.69 7.66
N GLY A 194 5.72 10.46 7.27
CA GLY A 194 5.78 10.00 5.88
C GLY A 194 7.09 9.26 5.57
N HIS A 195 7.03 8.33 4.60
CA HIS A 195 8.08 7.32 4.40
C HIS A 195 8.93 7.51 3.13
N ARG A 196 8.54 8.43 2.24
CA ARG A 196 9.32 8.78 1.04
C ARG A 196 9.86 10.20 1.18
N ALA A 197 11.05 10.47 0.65
CA ALA A 197 11.72 11.77 0.76
C ALA A 197 10.85 12.99 0.34
N HIS A 198 9.98 12.83 -0.67
CA HIS A 198 9.10 13.91 -1.14
C HIS A 198 7.75 13.99 -0.39
N GLU A 199 7.45 12.98 0.45
CA GLU A 199 6.27 12.91 1.31
C GLU A 199 6.62 13.26 2.77
N LYS A 200 7.91 13.33 3.14
CA LYS A 200 8.36 13.65 4.49
C LYS A 200 7.82 15.03 4.92
N LYS A 201 7.34 15.13 6.16
CA LYS A 201 6.80 16.34 6.80
C LYS A 201 7.11 16.32 8.30
N ILE A 202 7.12 17.48 8.94
CA ILE A 202 7.20 17.58 10.41
C ILE A 202 5.79 17.39 10.97
N PRO A 203 5.56 16.44 11.91
CA PRO A 203 4.29 16.31 12.62
C PRO A 203 3.97 17.55 13.45
N ASP A 204 2.70 17.93 13.53
CA ASP A 204 2.24 19.09 14.29
C ASP A 204 2.66 19.01 15.77
N VAL A 205 2.62 17.81 16.36
CA VAL A 205 3.04 17.55 17.75
C VAL A 205 4.51 17.88 18.05
N LEU A 206 5.35 17.99 17.02
CA LEU A 206 6.73 18.47 17.14
C LEU A 206 6.86 19.92 16.68
N LEU A 207 6.22 20.28 15.55
CA LEU A 207 6.32 21.61 14.95
C LEU A 207 5.77 22.71 15.87
N PHE A 208 4.61 22.47 16.47
CA PHE A 208 3.90 23.43 17.33
C PHE A 208 3.99 23.07 18.82
N ASN A 209 4.99 22.28 19.22
CA ASN A 209 5.17 21.89 20.61
C ASN A 209 5.57 23.10 21.47
N LYS A 210 4.86 23.35 22.58
CA LYS A 210 5.17 24.42 23.53
C LYS A 210 6.60 24.31 24.08
N ASN A 211 7.08 23.08 24.31
CA ASN A 211 8.42 22.87 24.83
C ASN A 211 9.48 23.23 23.77
N ARG A 212 10.22 24.30 24.05
CA ARG A 212 11.28 24.81 23.18
C ARG A 212 12.39 23.80 22.95
N GLU A 213 12.73 22.99 23.95
CA GLU A 213 13.79 21.97 23.86
C GLU A 213 13.42 20.83 22.91
N VAL A 214 12.14 20.49 22.79
CA VAL A 214 11.65 19.51 21.79
C VAL A 214 11.89 20.05 20.38
N ARG A 215 11.53 21.32 20.15
CA ARG A 215 11.72 21.97 18.84
C ARG A 215 13.21 22.13 18.49
N LEU A 216 14.06 22.46 19.46
CA LEU A 216 15.51 22.50 19.28
C LEU A 216 16.10 21.12 18.98
N GLY A 217 15.68 20.08 19.71
CA GLY A 217 16.12 18.71 19.49
C GLY A 217 15.80 18.24 18.07
N LEU A 218 14.55 18.45 17.63
CA LEU A 218 14.11 18.16 16.26
C LEU A 218 15.01 18.86 15.23
N LEU A 219 15.26 20.16 15.43
CA LEU A 219 16.09 20.95 14.53
C LEU A 219 17.55 20.47 14.51
N ARG A 220 18.11 20.10 15.66
CA ARG A 220 19.45 19.50 15.78
C ARG A 220 19.55 18.25 14.90
N GLY A 221 18.60 17.33 15.02
CA GLY A 221 18.60 16.08 14.25
C GLY A 221 18.46 16.29 12.75
N LEU A 222 17.64 17.25 12.32
CA LEU A 222 17.51 17.63 10.91
C LEU A 222 18.83 18.18 10.34
N ILE A 223 19.50 19.05 11.10
CA ILE A 223 20.77 19.66 10.65
C ILE A 223 21.91 18.64 10.64
N GLU A 224 21.92 17.68 11.56
CA GLU A 224 22.97 16.66 11.61
C GLU A 224 22.89 15.62 10.49
N GLY A 225 21.69 15.29 9.99
CA GLY A 225 21.55 14.40 8.84
C GLY A 225 21.74 15.13 7.52
N ASP A 226 20.71 15.84 7.07
CA ASP A 226 20.64 16.47 5.74
C ASP A 226 21.15 17.93 5.71
N GLY A 227 21.69 18.42 6.84
CA GLY A 227 22.16 19.80 6.97
C GLY A 227 23.63 19.97 6.58
N TYR A 228 23.95 21.13 6.03
CA TYR A 228 25.30 21.57 5.73
C TYR A 228 25.63 22.86 6.47
N ILE A 229 26.65 22.81 7.32
CA ILE A 229 27.16 23.97 8.07
C ILE A 229 28.45 24.46 7.40
N ARG A 230 28.40 25.67 6.83
CA ARG A 230 29.58 26.30 6.27
C ARG A 230 30.34 27.07 7.35
N ARG A 231 31.59 26.66 7.59
CA ARG A 231 32.55 27.34 8.48
C ARG A 231 33.72 27.90 7.67
N ASP A 232 33.63 29.16 7.26
CA ASP A 232 34.66 29.90 6.54
C ASP A 232 35.19 31.02 7.46
N ASN A 233 36.51 31.18 7.53
CA ASN A 233 37.11 32.01 8.56
C ASN A 233 37.13 33.51 8.23
N TYR A 234 37.15 33.96 6.96
CA TYR A 234 37.29 35.41 6.68
C TYR A 234 36.77 35.92 5.32
N LYS A 235 36.54 35.08 4.29
CA LYS A 235 36.30 35.59 2.91
C LYS A 235 34.85 35.50 2.43
N ARG A 236 34.03 34.59 2.97
CA ARG A 236 32.64 34.36 2.50
C ARG A 236 31.67 34.26 3.68
N ALA A 237 30.40 34.52 3.41
CA ALA A 237 29.36 34.47 4.45
C ALA A 237 29.09 33.03 4.90
N ASN A 238 29.05 32.81 6.22
CA ASN A 238 28.69 31.55 6.85
C ASN A 238 27.17 31.33 6.85
N TYR A 239 26.77 30.07 6.76
CA TYR A 239 25.36 29.67 6.71
C TYR A 239 25.17 28.21 7.09
N VAL A 240 23.95 27.90 7.56
CA VAL A 240 23.42 26.54 7.63
C VAL A 240 22.47 26.37 6.44
N THR A 241 22.50 25.24 5.76
CA THR A 241 21.54 24.92 4.71
C THR A 241 21.01 23.51 4.88
N TYR A 242 19.70 23.33 4.79
CA TYR A 242 19.02 22.04 4.76
C TYR A 242 18.39 21.84 3.38
N THR A 243 18.62 20.69 2.76
CA THR A 243 18.18 20.43 1.38
C THR A 243 17.13 19.33 1.35
N THR A 244 16.01 19.53 0.67
CA THR A 244 14.95 18.52 0.56
C THR A 244 14.22 18.56 -0.78
N VAL A 245 13.61 17.44 -1.16
CA VAL A 245 12.68 17.36 -2.30
C VAL A 245 11.20 17.45 -1.87
N SER A 246 10.93 17.52 -0.56
CA SER A 246 9.59 17.75 -0.01
C SER A 246 9.33 19.25 0.14
N PRO A 247 8.40 19.84 -0.63
CA PRO A 247 8.03 21.25 -0.44
C PRO A 247 7.44 21.48 0.95
N THR A 248 6.60 20.56 1.44
CA THR A 248 5.97 20.64 2.77
C THR A 248 7.01 20.73 3.88
N LEU A 249 8.02 19.86 3.85
CA LEU A 249 9.10 19.88 4.84
C LEU A 249 9.90 21.19 4.80
N ALA A 250 10.17 21.73 3.61
CA ALA A 250 10.90 22.99 3.48
C ALA A 250 10.16 24.16 4.14
N TYR A 251 8.84 24.29 3.92
CA TYR A 251 8.03 25.32 4.56
C TYR A 251 7.89 25.09 6.07
N GLN A 252 7.64 23.86 6.50
CA GLN A 252 7.54 23.53 7.93
C GLN A 252 8.85 23.79 8.67
N LEU A 253 10.01 23.54 8.05
CA LEU A 253 11.30 23.87 8.63
C LEU A 253 11.48 25.39 8.77
N GLN A 254 11.03 26.20 7.80
CA GLN A 254 11.02 27.66 7.95
C GLN A 254 10.12 28.11 9.10
N LEU A 255 8.95 27.50 9.27
CA LEU A 255 8.07 27.78 10.40
C LEU A 255 8.69 27.36 11.74
N LEU A 256 9.34 26.18 11.79
CA LEU A 256 10.05 25.70 12.98
C LEU A 256 11.14 26.70 13.39
N LEU A 257 11.97 27.12 12.44
CA LEU A 257 13.02 28.13 12.65
C LEU A 257 12.43 29.47 13.11
N GLY A 258 11.36 29.93 12.46
CA GLY A 258 10.64 31.15 12.85
C GLY A 258 10.13 31.08 14.29
N SER A 259 9.57 29.92 14.68
CA SER A 259 9.03 29.69 16.04
C SER A 259 10.11 29.68 17.11
N LEU A 260 11.38 29.48 16.72
CA LEU A 260 12.56 29.51 17.58
C LEU A 260 13.25 30.88 17.57
N GLY A 261 12.75 31.84 16.78
CA GLY A 261 13.32 33.18 16.63
C GLY A 261 14.37 33.32 15.53
N HIS A 262 14.55 32.31 14.68
CA HIS A 262 15.59 32.27 13.65
C HIS A 262 15.03 32.58 12.26
N VAL A 263 15.61 33.58 11.60
CA VAL A 263 15.25 33.95 10.23
C VAL A 263 15.89 32.98 9.24
N SER A 264 15.08 32.42 8.35
CA SER A 264 15.54 31.54 7.27
C SER A 264 14.96 31.93 5.92
N SER A 265 15.58 31.41 4.86
CA SER A 265 15.21 31.67 3.47
C SER A 265 15.05 30.36 2.70
N ILE A 266 14.00 30.25 1.89
CA ILE A 266 13.80 29.10 1.00
C ILE A 266 14.18 29.49 -0.43
N SER A 267 15.00 28.66 -1.08
CA SER A 267 15.24 28.71 -2.52
C SER A 267 14.81 27.41 -3.20
N ARG A 268 14.27 27.53 -4.42
CA ARG A 268 13.90 26.40 -5.27
C ARG A 268 14.82 26.36 -6.49
N SER A 269 15.40 25.21 -6.78
CA SER A 269 16.19 24.98 -7.99
C SER A 269 15.67 23.77 -8.76
N VAL A 270 15.82 23.81 -10.09
CA VAL A 270 15.57 22.68 -10.99
C VAL A 270 16.88 22.42 -11.73
N ARG A 271 17.51 21.27 -11.47
CA ARG A 271 18.74 20.91 -12.20
C ARG A 271 18.38 20.67 -13.68
N LYS A 272 19.14 21.26 -14.62
CA LYS A 272 18.98 20.96 -16.05
C LYS A 272 19.06 19.44 -16.27
N PRO A 273 18.10 18.82 -17.00
CA PRO A 273 18.12 17.39 -17.22
C PRO A 273 19.36 17.01 -18.06
N GLY A 274 20.06 15.94 -17.66
CA GLY A 274 20.82 15.15 -18.63
C GLY A 274 19.85 14.34 -19.49
N LEU A 275 20.28 13.90 -20.68
CA LEU A 275 19.44 13.14 -21.62
C LEU A 275 18.60 12.06 -20.90
N GLY A 276 17.27 12.23 -20.93
CA GLY A 276 16.30 11.19 -20.60
C GLY A 276 15.79 11.07 -19.16
N LYS A 277 16.02 12.02 -18.23
CA LYS A 277 15.40 11.97 -16.88
C LYS A 277 14.83 13.32 -16.43
N SER A 278 13.53 13.37 -16.09
CA SER A 278 13.00 14.50 -15.33
C SER A 278 13.50 14.42 -13.88
N ARG A 279 14.08 15.50 -13.35
CA ARG A 279 14.49 15.59 -11.95
C ARG A 279 13.48 16.43 -11.17
N LYS A 280 13.08 15.95 -10.00
CA LYS A 280 12.20 16.68 -9.08
C LYS A 280 12.87 17.99 -8.64
N PRO A 281 12.11 19.08 -8.38
CA PRO A 281 12.65 20.31 -7.84
C PRO A 281 13.29 20.07 -6.46
N ILE A 282 14.36 20.81 -6.17
CA ILE A 282 15.07 20.78 -4.90
C ILE A 282 14.79 22.09 -4.17
N TYR A 283 14.49 21.99 -2.88
CA TYR A 283 14.26 23.10 -1.96
C TYR A 283 15.43 23.18 -0.98
N GLU A 284 15.97 24.38 -0.82
CA GLU A 284 17.07 24.65 0.11
C GLU A 284 16.58 25.68 1.13
N VAL A 285 16.61 25.32 2.41
CA VAL A 285 16.30 26.22 3.53
C VAL A 285 17.61 26.69 4.14
N LYS A 286 17.88 27.99 4.05
CA LYS A 286 19.16 28.60 4.41
C LYS A 286 19.02 29.61 5.54
N ILE A 287 19.84 29.43 6.58
CA ILE A 287 19.99 30.34 7.72
C ILE A 287 21.35 31.03 7.61
N SER A 288 21.38 32.36 7.72
CA SER A 288 22.60 33.16 7.59
C SER A 288 22.61 34.36 8.53
N GLY A 289 23.73 35.08 8.58
CA GLY A 289 23.84 36.32 9.35
C GLY A 289 23.70 36.09 10.85
N ARG A 290 22.94 36.93 11.55
CA ARG A 290 22.84 36.87 13.02
C ARG A 290 22.24 35.53 13.52
N SER A 291 21.14 35.09 12.91
CA SER A 291 20.48 33.83 13.24
C SER A 291 21.36 32.60 13.03
N TYR A 292 22.35 32.65 12.13
CA TYR A 292 23.32 31.55 12.00
C TYR A 292 24.13 31.35 13.29
N TYR A 293 24.69 32.43 13.83
CA TYR A 293 25.54 32.35 15.04
C TYR A 293 24.70 32.05 16.29
N GLU A 294 23.52 32.65 16.41
CA GLU A 294 22.59 32.37 17.52
C GLU A 294 22.11 30.91 17.48
N LEU A 295 21.73 30.41 16.31
CA LEU A 295 21.30 29.02 16.15
C LEU A 295 22.41 28.02 16.49
N LEU A 296 23.65 28.22 16.02
CA LEU A 296 24.74 27.30 16.37
C LEU A 296 25.00 27.27 17.88
N LYS A 297 24.93 28.43 18.54
CA LYS A 297 25.08 28.51 20.00
C LYS A 297 23.95 27.77 20.72
N GLU A 298 22.71 27.96 20.28
CA GLU A 298 21.54 27.30 20.88
C GLU A 298 21.51 25.80 20.66
N LEU A 299 22.06 25.34 19.53
CA LEU A 299 22.17 23.92 19.23
C LEU A 299 23.39 23.28 19.89
N ASP A 300 24.26 24.02 20.59
CA ASP A 300 25.55 23.52 21.10
C ASP A 300 26.45 22.95 19.99
N LEU A 301 26.63 23.75 18.94
CA LEU A 301 27.50 23.46 17.80
C LEU A 301 28.66 24.45 17.76
N GLU A 302 29.81 24.01 17.24
CA GLU A 302 30.99 24.87 17.09
C GLU A 302 30.66 26.14 16.30
N VAL A 303 30.85 27.29 16.96
CA VAL A 303 30.58 28.63 16.41
C VAL A 303 31.88 29.24 15.88
N PRO A 304 32.04 29.44 14.55
CA PRO A 304 33.21 30.11 14.01
C PRO A 304 33.24 31.59 14.42
N PRO A 305 34.40 32.28 14.34
CA PRO A 305 34.49 33.71 14.61
C PRO A 305 33.52 34.53 13.74
N LYS A 306 33.02 35.65 14.28
CA LYS A 306 32.10 36.54 13.56
C LYS A 306 32.84 37.25 12.42
N GLY A 307 32.37 37.05 11.19
CA GLY A 307 32.90 37.79 10.03
C GLY A 307 32.32 39.21 9.92
N ASN A 308 32.96 40.06 9.10
CA ASN A 308 32.63 41.49 8.95
C ASN A 308 31.32 41.82 8.20
N ARG A 309 30.51 40.83 7.79
CA ARG A 309 29.27 41.05 7.01
C ARG A 309 28.10 40.21 7.54
N THR A 310 27.21 40.84 8.30
CA THR A 310 25.94 40.25 8.77
C THR A 310 24.75 41.10 8.30
N TYR A 311 24.38 40.98 7.02
CA TYR A 311 23.17 41.62 6.51
C TYR A 311 22.03 40.60 6.38
N ASN A 312 21.06 40.66 7.29
CA ASN A 312 19.79 39.94 7.17
C ASN A 312 18.78 40.84 6.46
N VAL A 313 18.31 40.43 5.29
CA VAL A 313 17.34 41.20 4.49
C VAL A 313 15.91 40.99 4.99
N ASN A 314 15.67 39.82 5.60
CA ASN A 314 14.44 39.42 6.26
C ASN A 314 14.61 39.50 7.77
N MET A 315 13.51 39.63 8.50
CA MET A 315 13.51 39.73 9.97
C MET A 315 12.29 39.06 10.56
N ILE A 316 12.34 38.74 11.85
CA ILE A 316 11.18 38.33 12.63
C ILE A 316 10.70 39.54 13.45
N TRP A 317 9.41 39.82 13.39
CA TRP A 317 8.75 40.87 14.17
C TRP A 317 7.39 40.34 14.61
N ASP A 318 7.12 40.36 15.92
CA ASP A 318 5.83 40.00 16.53
C ASP A 318 5.18 38.69 15.99
N SER A 319 5.93 37.60 15.95
CA SER A 319 5.47 36.30 15.38
C SER A 319 5.24 36.31 13.87
N TYR A 320 5.80 37.26 13.13
CA TYR A 320 5.81 37.30 11.67
C TYR A 320 7.23 37.24 11.13
N ILE A 321 7.42 36.51 10.04
CA ILE A 321 8.61 36.65 9.19
C ILE A 321 8.31 37.71 8.15
N LEU A 322 9.10 38.79 8.15
CA LEU A 322 9.03 39.86 7.16
C LEU A 322 9.93 39.50 5.98
N LEU A 323 9.33 39.28 4.82
CA LEU A 323 10.00 38.89 3.58
C LEU A 323 10.02 40.04 2.58
N LYS A 324 11.21 40.55 2.22
CA LYS A 324 11.31 41.68 1.27
C LYS A 324 10.78 41.28 -0.13
N VAL A 325 9.72 41.91 -0.61
CA VAL A 325 9.21 41.74 -1.98
C VAL A 325 10.28 42.22 -2.99
N ARG A 326 10.57 41.40 -4.01
CA ARG A 326 11.51 41.70 -5.09
C ARG A 326 10.79 42.20 -6.34
N SER A 327 9.74 41.48 -6.74
CA SER A 327 8.91 41.78 -7.90
C SER A 327 7.53 41.14 -7.72
N VAL A 328 6.55 41.69 -8.42
CA VAL A 328 5.24 41.08 -8.65
C VAL A 328 5.05 41.01 -10.16
N GLU A 329 5.00 39.81 -10.71
CA GLU A 329 4.99 39.58 -12.17
C GLU A 329 3.64 39.00 -12.62
N GLU A 330 3.28 39.22 -13.88
CA GLU A 330 2.08 38.60 -14.48
C GLU A 330 2.43 37.25 -15.13
N GLU A 331 1.62 36.23 -14.86
CA GLU A 331 1.72 34.90 -15.48
C GLU A 331 0.35 34.53 -16.07
N TYR A 332 0.33 34.20 -17.38
CA TYR A 332 -0.87 33.65 -18.03
C TYR A 332 -1.20 32.30 -17.41
N TYR A 333 -2.46 32.11 -17.05
CA TYR A 333 -2.94 30.89 -16.42
C TYR A 333 -4.30 30.54 -17.01
N GLU A 334 -4.43 29.31 -17.48
CA GLU A 334 -5.66 28.73 -18.01
C GLU A 334 -5.91 27.42 -17.28
N GLY A 335 -6.99 27.40 -16.49
CA GLY A 335 -7.32 26.33 -15.57
C GLY A 335 -8.21 26.88 -14.46
N ASP A 336 -8.82 25.98 -13.71
CA ASP A 336 -9.68 26.35 -12.59
C ASP A 336 -8.82 26.95 -11.46
N VAL A 337 -9.13 28.19 -11.07
CA VAL A 337 -8.61 28.78 -9.83
C VAL A 337 -9.61 28.46 -8.73
N TYR A 338 -9.21 27.60 -7.81
CA TYR A 338 -10.04 27.26 -6.65
C TYR A 338 -9.74 28.26 -5.52
N ASN A 339 -10.72 29.06 -5.14
CA ASN A 339 -10.72 29.74 -3.85
C ASN A 339 -11.33 28.76 -2.83
N LEU A 340 -10.67 28.55 -1.70
CA LEU A 340 -11.24 27.77 -0.60
C LEU A 340 -11.88 28.75 0.38
N GLU A 341 -13.11 29.12 0.09
CA GLU A 341 -13.97 29.80 1.05
C GLU A 341 -15.23 28.98 1.26
N VAL A 342 -15.54 28.74 2.53
CA VAL A 342 -16.90 28.49 2.99
C VAL A 342 -16.98 28.95 4.44
N GLU A 343 -18.12 29.53 4.80
CA GLU A 343 -18.39 29.94 6.19
C GLU A 343 -18.49 28.72 7.13
N ASP A 344 -18.83 27.50 6.65
CA ASP A 344 -18.99 26.30 7.51
C ASP A 344 -18.55 24.87 6.99
N ASP A 345 -18.79 24.34 5.76
CA ASP A 345 -18.16 23.07 5.23
C ASP A 345 -18.58 22.68 3.78
N GLU A 346 -17.80 21.86 3.04
CA GLU A 346 -18.28 20.96 1.93
C GLU A 346 -17.24 19.95 1.33
N SER A 347 -17.70 18.73 0.94
CA SER A 347 -16.89 17.58 0.43
C SER A 347 -17.48 16.91 -0.85
N TYR A 348 -16.63 16.33 -1.73
CA TYR A 348 -17.04 15.64 -2.99
C TYR A 348 -16.48 14.20 -3.15
N SER A 349 -17.17 13.35 -3.94
CA SER A 349 -16.70 12.02 -4.38
C SER A 349 -17.13 11.68 -5.82
N VAL A 350 -16.30 10.92 -6.56
CA VAL A 350 -16.51 10.47 -7.94
C VAL A 350 -16.15 8.97 -8.07
N GLY A 351 -16.95 8.19 -8.81
CA GLY A 351 -16.73 6.76 -9.06
C GLY A 351 -16.61 6.39 -10.55
N PHE A 352 -15.93 5.28 -10.86
CA PHE A 352 -15.72 4.74 -12.22
C PHE A 352 -16.02 3.21 -12.28
N ILE A 353 -16.37 2.69 -13.46
CA ILE A 353 -16.66 1.25 -13.75
C ILE A 353 -15.55 0.65 -14.62
N VAL A 354 -15.15 -0.60 -14.34
CA VAL A 354 -14.00 -1.31 -14.95
C VAL A 354 -14.43 -2.36 -15.99
N HIS A 355 -13.53 -2.58 -16.95
CA HIS A 355 -13.51 -3.57 -18.03
C HIS A 355 -13.64 -5.03 -17.52
N ASN A 356 -14.67 -5.75 -17.95
CA ASN A 356 -14.71 -7.21 -18.09
C ASN A 356 -15.91 -7.58 -18.98
N SER A 357 -15.72 -7.39 -20.28
CA SER A 357 -16.76 -7.43 -21.31
C SER A 357 -16.96 -8.82 -21.94
N ALA A 358 -16.92 -9.90 -21.15
CA ALA A 358 -17.24 -11.26 -21.63
C ALA A 358 -18.37 -11.95 -20.84
N GLY A 359 -18.59 -11.58 -19.57
CA GLY A 359 -19.52 -12.31 -18.68
C GLY A 359 -20.98 -11.87 -18.73
N VAL A 360 -21.30 -10.71 -19.31
CA VAL A 360 -22.66 -10.17 -19.34
C VAL A 360 -22.95 -9.56 -20.72
N ASN A 361 -24.11 -9.90 -21.30
CA ASN A 361 -24.57 -9.31 -22.56
C ASN A 361 -25.11 -7.88 -22.32
N LEU A 362 -24.19 -6.92 -22.17
CA LEU A 362 -24.48 -5.50 -22.00
C LEU A 362 -24.09 -4.74 -23.27
N PRO A 363 -24.98 -4.59 -24.26
CA PRO A 363 -24.77 -3.67 -25.37
C PRO A 363 -24.94 -2.22 -24.90
N SER A 364 -24.20 -1.29 -25.50
CA SER A 364 -24.28 0.15 -25.25
C SER A 364 -24.36 0.90 -26.57
N PHE A 365 -25.01 2.08 -26.62
CA PHE A 365 -25.05 2.87 -27.85
C PHE A 365 -23.64 3.15 -28.40
N ARG A 366 -22.72 3.55 -27.50
CA ARG A 366 -21.34 3.86 -27.81
C ARG A 366 -20.38 2.98 -27.00
N VAL A 367 -19.32 2.50 -27.64
CA VAL A 367 -18.19 1.80 -27.02
C VAL A 367 -16.93 2.60 -27.29
N ILE A 368 -16.18 2.93 -26.24
CA ILE A 368 -14.91 3.65 -26.33
C ILE A 368 -13.79 2.73 -25.88
N ILE A 369 -12.95 2.34 -26.83
CA ILE A 369 -11.75 1.53 -26.61
C ILE A 369 -10.62 2.49 -26.27
N ARG A 370 -10.38 2.67 -24.97
CA ARG A 370 -9.44 3.68 -24.46
C ARG A 370 -7.99 3.34 -24.78
N ASP A 371 -7.63 2.07 -24.69
CA ASP A 371 -6.26 1.58 -24.83
C ASP A 371 -6.25 0.37 -25.79
N THR A 372 -5.32 0.35 -26.75
CA THR A 372 -5.15 -0.74 -27.73
C THR A 372 -3.99 -1.67 -27.41
N LYS A 373 -3.36 -1.46 -26.23
CA LYS A 373 -2.23 -2.24 -25.74
C LYS A 373 -2.51 -2.69 -24.32
N ARG A 374 -2.06 -3.89 -23.97
CA ARG A 374 -2.10 -4.43 -22.62
C ARG A 374 -0.73 -4.94 -22.19
N TYR A 375 -0.50 -4.97 -20.89
CA TYR A 375 0.71 -5.57 -20.34
C TYR A 375 0.58 -7.09 -20.34
N SER A 376 1.60 -7.79 -20.85
CA SER A 376 1.74 -9.24 -20.83
C SER A 376 3.00 -9.63 -20.06
N ASN A 377 3.23 -10.93 -19.88
CA ASN A 377 4.43 -11.45 -19.22
C ASN A 377 5.74 -11.00 -19.89
N PHE A 378 5.71 -10.65 -21.18
CA PHE A 378 6.87 -10.19 -21.95
C PHE A 378 6.89 -8.68 -22.20
N GLY A 379 5.98 -7.93 -21.57
CA GLY A 379 5.84 -6.49 -21.71
C GLY A 379 4.57 -6.05 -22.44
N TRP A 380 4.56 -4.81 -22.92
CA TRP A 380 3.42 -4.24 -23.63
C TRP A 380 3.22 -4.91 -24.99
N VAL A 381 2.03 -5.46 -25.21
CA VAL A 381 1.62 -6.07 -26.46
C VAL A 381 0.33 -5.42 -26.93
N ASP A 382 0.12 -5.42 -28.24
CA ASP A 382 -1.15 -5.02 -28.83
C ASP A 382 -2.25 -6.01 -28.40
N ILE A 383 -3.44 -5.47 -28.14
CA ILE A 383 -4.62 -6.31 -27.90
C ILE A 383 -4.98 -7.00 -29.24
N PRO A 384 -5.32 -8.30 -29.23
CA PRO A 384 -5.69 -9.01 -30.47
C PRO A 384 -6.85 -8.31 -31.21
N VAL A 385 -6.80 -8.34 -32.55
CA VAL A 385 -7.84 -7.78 -33.43
C VAL A 385 -9.19 -8.41 -33.10
N LEU A 386 -9.22 -9.73 -32.83
CA LEU A 386 -10.44 -10.42 -32.42
C LEU A 386 -11.08 -9.81 -31.16
N GLU A 387 -10.28 -9.50 -30.13
CA GLU A 387 -10.79 -8.92 -28.88
C GLU A 387 -11.29 -7.49 -29.09
N ILE A 388 -10.56 -6.69 -29.87
CA ILE A 388 -10.97 -5.32 -30.22
C ILE A 388 -12.28 -5.33 -30.99
N GLN A 389 -12.44 -6.23 -31.97
CA GLN A 389 -13.68 -6.39 -32.73
C GLN A 389 -14.83 -6.88 -31.85
N GLN A 390 -14.58 -7.76 -30.87
CA GLN A 390 -15.59 -8.13 -29.88
C GLN A 390 -16.04 -6.95 -29.01
N MET A 391 -15.12 -6.06 -28.62
CA MET A 391 -15.48 -4.81 -27.92
C MET A 391 -16.35 -3.92 -28.81
N MET A 392 -15.94 -3.70 -30.06
CA MET A 392 -16.71 -2.89 -31.02
C MET A 392 -18.10 -3.48 -31.27
N GLY A 393 -18.22 -4.81 -31.32
CA GLY A 393 -19.49 -5.53 -31.50
C GLY A 393 -20.50 -5.36 -30.37
N ARG A 394 -20.12 -4.71 -29.25
CA ARG A 394 -21.05 -4.31 -28.18
C ARG A 394 -21.71 -2.95 -28.41
N ALA A 395 -21.30 -2.22 -29.45
CA ALA A 395 -21.90 -0.94 -29.82
C ALA A 395 -23.24 -1.15 -30.54
N GLY A 396 -24.26 -0.41 -30.11
CA GLY A 396 -25.64 -0.50 -30.60
C GLY A 396 -26.50 -1.46 -29.78
N ARG A 397 -27.50 -0.92 -29.08
CA ARG A 397 -28.50 -1.72 -28.36
C ARG A 397 -29.61 -2.11 -29.33
N PRO A 398 -29.86 -3.42 -29.61
CA PRO A 398 -30.78 -3.85 -30.66
C PRO A 398 -32.20 -3.27 -30.58
N ARG A 399 -32.69 -2.98 -29.38
CA ARG A 399 -34.05 -2.43 -29.16
C ARG A 399 -34.13 -0.91 -29.26
N TYR A 400 -33.04 -0.18 -29.02
CA TYR A 400 -33.09 1.27 -28.78
C TYR A 400 -32.37 2.08 -29.85
N ASP A 401 -31.31 1.54 -30.43
CA ASP A 401 -30.40 2.30 -31.28
C ASP A 401 -30.52 1.84 -32.74
N LYS A 402 -30.63 2.80 -33.67
CA LYS A 402 -30.65 2.51 -35.12
C LYS A 402 -29.26 2.20 -35.69
N PHE A 403 -28.22 2.62 -34.99
CA PHE A 403 -26.81 2.36 -35.27
C PHE A 403 -26.03 2.39 -33.96
N GLY A 404 -24.85 1.79 -33.93
CA GLY A 404 -23.92 1.83 -32.80
C GLY A 404 -22.62 2.52 -33.18
N GLU A 405 -21.95 3.15 -32.21
CA GLU A 405 -20.67 3.83 -32.42
C GLU A 405 -19.55 3.14 -31.64
N ALA A 406 -18.50 2.71 -32.32
CA ALA A 406 -17.29 2.19 -31.71
C ALA A 406 -16.10 3.12 -32.01
N ILE A 407 -15.44 3.59 -30.95
CA ILE A 407 -14.38 4.60 -31.04
C ILE A 407 -13.10 4.03 -30.43
N ILE A 408 -12.02 4.00 -31.20
CA ILE A 408 -10.68 3.66 -30.71
C ILE A 408 -9.92 4.96 -30.41
N VAL A 409 -9.40 5.10 -29.19
CA VAL A 409 -8.64 6.30 -28.78
C VAL A 409 -7.15 6.08 -29.05
N ALA A 410 -6.59 6.85 -29.98
CA ALA A 410 -5.15 6.92 -30.22
C ALA A 410 -4.48 7.91 -29.24
N ARG A 411 -3.48 7.49 -28.48
CA ARG A 411 -2.69 8.41 -27.62
C ARG A 411 -1.33 8.72 -28.22
N THR A 412 -0.57 7.66 -28.48
CA THR A 412 0.80 7.74 -29.01
C THR A 412 0.92 7.03 -30.36
N GLU A 413 -0.06 6.18 -30.68
CA GLU A 413 -0.18 5.47 -31.94
C GLU A 413 -0.67 6.40 -33.06
N GLU A 414 -0.25 6.10 -34.28
CA GLU A 414 -0.72 6.78 -35.48
C GLU A 414 -2.13 6.28 -35.85
N PRO A 415 -3.14 7.17 -35.96
CA PRO A 415 -4.53 6.76 -36.23
C PRO A 415 -4.69 5.91 -37.50
N GLY A 416 -3.93 6.20 -38.55
CA GLY A 416 -3.95 5.43 -39.81
C GLY A 416 -3.57 3.96 -39.61
N LYS A 417 -2.59 3.67 -38.74
CA LYS A 417 -2.18 2.29 -38.43
C LYS A 417 -3.22 1.54 -37.61
N LEU A 418 -3.90 2.22 -36.69
CA LEU A 418 -4.99 1.62 -35.91
C LEU A 418 -6.19 1.30 -36.80
N MET A 419 -6.53 2.20 -37.73
CA MET A 419 -7.58 1.99 -38.72
C MET A 419 -7.28 0.76 -39.59
N GLU A 420 -6.05 0.68 -40.12
CA GLU A 420 -5.65 -0.45 -40.96
C GLU A 420 -5.65 -1.77 -40.19
N ARG A 421 -5.15 -1.78 -38.95
CA ARG A 421 -5.05 -3.00 -38.14
C ARG A 421 -6.39 -3.50 -37.61
N TYR A 422 -7.19 -2.64 -36.99
CA TYR A 422 -8.35 -3.06 -36.19
C TYR A 422 -9.67 -2.97 -36.95
N ILE A 423 -9.81 -2.00 -37.85
CA ILE A 423 -11.05 -1.77 -38.61
C ILE A 423 -11.00 -2.48 -39.96
N ARG A 424 -9.92 -2.29 -40.73
CA ARG A 424 -9.76 -2.96 -42.04
C ARG A 424 -9.11 -4.34 -41.93
N GLY A 425 -8.35 -4.58 -40.87
CA GLY A 425 -7.67 -5.83 -40.63
C GLY A 425 -8.61 -6.98 -40.28
N ARG A 426 -8.20 -8.19 -40.62
CA ARG A 426 -8.91 -9.42 -40.28
C ARG A 426 -8.46 -9.94 -38.91
N PRO A 427 -9.35 -10.59 -38.13
CA PRO A 427 -8.97 -11.29 -36.92
C PRO A 427 -7.81 -12.26 -37.15
N GLU A 428 -6.98 -12.42 -36.12
CA GLU A 428 -5.90 -13.39 -36.12
C GLU A 428 -6.43 -14.81 -36.34
N LYS A 429 -5.63 -15.65 -37.02
CA LYS A 429 -5.93 -17.08 -37.11
C LYS A 429 -5.84 -17.72 -35.71
N LEU A 430 -6.77 -18.62 -35.41
CA LEU A 430 -6.72 -19.40 -34.19
C LEU A 430 -5.66 -20.49 -34.32
N PHE A 431 -4.80 -20.63 -33.32
CA PHE A 431 -3.82 -21.71 -33.23
C PHE A 431 -4.12 -22.59 -32.02
N SER A 432 -3.95 -23.91 -32.18
CA SER A 432 -4.12 -24.86 -31.08
C SER A 432 -3.10 -24.58 -29.95
N MET A 433 -3.60 -24.48 -28.72
CA MET A 433 -2.80 -24.29 -27.51
C MET A 433 -2.48 -25.61 -26.80
N LEU A 434 -2.73 -26.76 -27.44
CA LEU A 434 -2.55 -28.10 -26.84
C LEU A 434 -1.12 -28.36 -26.35
N ALA A 435 -0.12 -27.73 -26.98
CA ALA A 435 1.28 -27.87 -26.59
C ALA A 435 1.67 -27.11 -25.30
N ASN A 436 0.71 -26.44 -24.64
CA ASN A 436 0.90 -25.87 -23.31
C ASN A 436 1.05 -27.00 -22.29
N GLU A 437 2.24 -27.11 -21.69
CA GLU A 437 2.67 -28.23 -20.86
C GLU A 437 1.70 -28.53 -19.70
N ARG A 438 1.17 -27.50 -19.05
CA ARG A 438 0.26 -27.63 -17.91
C ARG A 438 -1.04 -28.33 -18.30
N ALA A 439 -1.71 -27.79 -19.33
CA ALA A 439 -2.93 -28.39 -19.84
C ALA A 439 -2.65 -29.79 -20.42
N PHE A 440 -1.51 -29.95 -21.10
CA PHE A 440 -1.16 -31.20 -21.74
C PHE A 440 -0.94 -32.35 -20.75
N ARG A 441 -0.24 -32.10 -19.63
CA ARG A 441 0.02 -33.11 -18.60
C ARG A 441 -1.27 -33.72 -18.03
N SER A 442 -2.24 -32.88 -17.67
CA SER A 442 -3.54 -33.34 -17.15
C SER A 442 -4.32 -34.13 -18.19
N GLN A 443 -4.27 -33.71 -19.47
CA GLN A 443 -4.98 -34.41 -20.55
C GLN A 443 -4.37 -35.79 -20.84
N VAL A 444 -3.03 -35.91 -20.87
CA VAL A 444 -2.37 -37.21 -21.05
C VAL A 444 -2.73 -38.18 -19.93
N LEU A 445 -2.69 -37.74 -18.66
CA LEU A 445 -3.12 -38.59 -17.55
C LEU A 445 -4.60 -39.00 -17.71
N ALA A 446 -5.49 -38.07 -18.04
CA ALA A 446 -6.91 -38.36 -18.25
C ALA A 446 -7.15 -39.36 -19.39
N LEU A 447 -6.39 -39.27 -20.48
CA LEU A 447 -6.45 -40.22 -21.60
C LEU A 447 -6.09 -41.65 -21.17
N ILE A 448 -5.07 -41.79 -20.32
CA ILE A 448 -4.65 -43.08 -19.77
C ILE A 448 -5.68 -43.61 -18.76
N THR A 449 -6.17 -42.75 -17.84
CA THR A 449 -7.03 -43.20 -16.73
C THR A 449 -8.49 -43.38 -17.13
N ASN A 450 -9.07 -42.46 -17.90
CA ASN A 450 -10.51 -42.36 -18.13
C ASN A 450 -10.93 -42.80 -19.53
N PHE A 451 -10.01 -42.72 -20.51
CA PHE A 451 -10.30 -43.04 -21.91
C PHE A 451 -9.59 -44.30 -22.43
N GLY A 452 -8.89 -45.02 -21.55
CA GLY A 452 -8.36 -46.36 -21.83
C GLY A 452 -7.21 -46.39 -22.84
N ILE A 453 -6.41 -45.32 -22.96
CA ILE A 453 -5.19 -45.35 -23.75
C ILE A 453 -4.13 -46.20 -23.03
N LYS A 454 -3.86 -47.38 -23.58
CA LYS A 454 -2.98 -48.41 -22.97
C LYS A 454 -1.52 -48.34 -23.38
N SER A 455 -1.15 -47.59 -24.42
CA SER A 455 0.24 -47.56 -24.89
C SER A 455 0.61 -46.22 -25.50
N PHE A 456 1.92 -45.95 -25.59
CA PHE A 456 2.43 -44.73 -26.21
C PHE A 456 1.97 -44.58 -27.66
N ALA A 457 1.97 -45.68 -28.43
CA ALA A 457 1.43 -45.67 -29.79
C ALA A 457 -0.06 -45.32 -29.84
N GLY A 458 -0.85 -45.77 -28.85
CA GLY A 458 -2.25 -45.38 -28.72
C GLY A 458 -2.43 -43.89 -28.44
N LEU A 459 -1.56 -43.32 -27.59
CA LEU A 459 -1.55 -41.89 -27.28
C LEU A 459 -1.24 -41.06 -28.54
N VAL A 460 -0.21 -41.42 -29.30
CA VAL A 460 0.17 -40.73 -30.54
C VAL A 460 -0.97 -40.74 -31.56
N ARG A 461 -1.62 -41.90 -31.78
CA ARG A 461 -2.80 -42.02 -32.66
C ARG A 461 -3.97 -41.12 -32.25
N PHE A 462 -4.11 -40.83 -30.95
CA PHE A 462 -5.10 -39.86 -30.49
C PHE A 462 -4.67 -38.43 -30.83
N LEU A 463 -3.40 -38.09 -30.58
CA LEU A 463 -2.84 -36.76 -30.85
C LEU A 463 -2.93 -36.39 -32.34
N GLU A 464 -2.79 -37.35 -33.26
CA GLU A 464 -2.99 -37.19 -34.71
C GLU A 464 -4.37 -36.65 -35.10
N LYS A 465 -5.39 -36.88 -34.28
CA LYS A 465 -6.77 -36.45 -34.53
C LYS A 465 -7.09 -35.07 -33.95
N THR A 466 -6.11 -34.40 -33.32
CA THR A 466 -6.33 -33.12 -32.65
C THR A 466 -6.23 -31.94 -33.62
N PHE A 467 -6.81 -30.79 -33.24
CA PHE A 467 -6.65 -29.55 -34.01
C PHE A 467 -5.18 -29.12 -34.13
N TYR A 468 -4.32 -29.50 -33.18
CA TYR A 468 -2.88 -29.26 -33.27
C TYR A 468 -2.26 -30.00 -34.45
N ALA A 469 -2.52 -31.31 -34.56
CA ALA A 469 -2.04 -32.15 -35.67
C ALA A 469 -2.53 -31.63 -37.02
N HIS A 470 -3.83 -31.30 -37.08
CA HIS A 470 -4.45 -30.75 -38.30
C HIS A 470 -3.74 -29.48 -38.80
N GLN A 471 -3.27 -28.62 -37.89
CA GLN A 471 -2.60 -27.36 -38.27
C GLN A 471 -1.10 -27.53 -38.60
N ARG A 472 -0.37 -28.33 -37.83
CA ARG A 472 1.10 -28.38 -37.89
C ARG A 472 1.64 -29.42 -38.87
N LYS A 473 0.86 -30.47 -39.20
CA LYS A 473 1.23 -31.65 -40.02
C LYS A 473 2.45 -32.46 -39.53
N ASP A 474 3.33 -31.88 -38.70
CA ASP A 474 4.41 -32.53 -37.97
C ASP A 474 4.06 -32.60 -36.47
N LEU A 475 4.18 -33.80 -35.91
CA LEU A 475 3.88 -34.12 -34.51
C LEU A 475 5.12 -34.35 -33.67
N SER A 476 6.31 -34.36 -34.26
CA SER A 476 7.57 -34.74 -33.60
C SER A 476 7.77 -34.01 -32.26
N SER A 477 7.51 -32.70 -32.21
CA SER A 477 7.60 -31.91 -30.98
C SER A 477 6.54 -32.27 -29.93
N LEU A 478 5.31 -32.59 -30.35
CA LEU A 478 4.23 -32.94 -29.44
C LEU A 478 4.40 -34.37 -28.90
N GLU A 479 4.88 -35.29 -29.74
CA GLU A 479 5.24 -36.65 -29.36
C GLU A 479 6.38 -36.66 -28.34
N TYR A 480 7.43 -35.86 -28.57
CA TYR A 480 8.52 -35.70 -27.59
C TYR A 480 7.98 -35.23 -26.24
N LYS A 481 7.13 -34.19 -26.23
CA LYS A 481 6.47 -33.73 -24.99
C LYS A 481 5.58 -34.79 -24.36
N ALA A 482 4.84 -35.56 -25.17
CA ALA A 482 3.99 -36.64 -24.66
C ALA A 482 4.84 -37.71 -23.96
N LYS A 483 6.02 -38.00 -24.52
CA LYS A 483 6.98 -38.92 -23.93
C LYS A 483 7.52 -38.40 -22.59
N GLU A 484 7.93 -37.14 -22.51
CA GLU A 484 8.36 -36.51 -21.26
C GLU A 484 7.26 -36.54 -20.19
N VAL A 485 6.01 -36.26 -20.59
CA VAL A 485 4.87 -36.33 -19.67
C VAL A 485 4.64 -37.76 -19.18
N VAL A 486 4.68 -38.77 -20.06
CA VAL A 486 4.51 -40.17 -19.66
C VAL A 486 5.62 -40.59 -18.70
N TYR A 487 6.88 -40.25 -18.97
CA TYR A 487 7.97 -40.51 -18.01
C TYR A 487 7.73 -39.85 -16.66
N PHE A 488 7.33 -38.58 -16.65
CA PHE A 488 6.96 -37.89 -15.42
C PHE A 488 5.84 -38.63 -14.66
N LEU A 489 4.81 -39.12 -15.36
CA LEU A 489 3.70 -39.85 -14.74
C LEU A 489 4.15 -41.20 -14.15
N ILE A 490 5.09 -41.89 -14.80
CA ILE A 490 5.66 -43.16 -14.33
C ILE A 490 6.57 -42.94 -13.12
N GLU A 491 7.55 -42.05 -13.23
CA GLU A 491 8.51 -41.74 -12.15
C GLU A 491 7.83 -41.26 -10.87
N ASN A 492 6.62 -40.68 -10.98
CA ASN A 492 5.87 -40.17 -9.85
C ASN A 492 4.64 -41.03 -9.51
N GLU A 493 4.61 -42.29 -9.96
CA GLU A 493 3.62 -43.31 -9.56
C GLU A 493 2.16 -42.92 -9.82
N PHE A 494 1.91 -42.11 -10.86
CA PHE A 494 0.55 -41.89 -11.37
C PHE A 494 0.12 -43.06 -12.28
N VAL A 495 1.07 -43.60 -13.03
CA VAL A 495 0.92 -44.71 -13.98
C VAL A 495 2.10 -45.65 -13.79
N ASP A 496 1.90 -46.93 -14.03
CA ASP A 496 2.96 -47.95 -14.08
C ASP A 496 2.90 -48.69 -15.42
N LEU A 497 3.85 -49.58 -15.69
CA LEU A 497 3.83 -50.49 -16.83
C LEU A 497 3.52 -51.91 -16.37
N ASP A 498 2.61 -52.59 -17.08
CA ASP A 498 2.42 -54.02 -16.88
C ASP A 498 3.52 -54.85 -17.59
N LEU A 499 3.44 -56.17 -17.48
CA LEU A 499 4.42 -57.10 -18.09
C LEU A 499 4.45 -57.05 -19.63
N GLU A 500 3.46 -56.41 -20.26
CA GLU A 500 3.34 -56.23 -21.71
C GLU A 500 3.66 -54.78 -22.13
N ASP A 501 4.30 -53.99 -21.26
CA ASP A 501 4.61 -52.57 -21.46
C ASP A 501 3.37 -51.68 -21.68
N ASN A 502 2.18 -52.11 -21.24
CA ASN A 502 0.98 -51.27 -21.28
C ASN A 502 0.90 -50.35 -20.06
N PHE A 503 0.39 -49.14 -20.26
CA PHE A 503 0.07 -48.19 -19.21
C PHE A 503 -1.00 -48.73 -18.26
N MET A 504 -0.63 -48.88 -17.00
CA MET A 504 -1.49 -49.26 -15.88
C MET A 504 -1.70 -48.06 -14.94
N PRO A 505 -2.87 -47.40 -14.95
CA PRO A 505 -3.12 -46.27 -14.05
C PRO A 505 -3.22 -46.71 -12.59
N LEU A 506 -2.41 -46.09 -11.72
CA LEU A 506 -2.37 -46.36 -10.28
C LEU A 506 -3.48 -45.60 -9.52
N PRO A 507 -3.82 -45.97 -8.27
CA PRO A 507 -4.83 -45.26 -7.47
C PRO A 507 -4.58 -43.76 -7.35
N PHE A 508 -3.32 -43.36 -7.18
CA PHE A 508 -2.89 -41.95 -7.13
C PHE A 508 -3.16 -41.22 -8.46
N GLY A 509 -2.85 -41.85 -9.60
CA GLY A 509 -3.19 -41.38 -10.95
C GLY A 509 -4.68 -41.19 -11.18
N LYS A 510 -5.46 -42.24 -10.90
CA LYS A 510 -6.91 -42.22 -11.05
C LYS A 510 -7.53 -41.12 -10.20
N ARG A 511 -7.12 -40.99 -8.93
CA ARG A 511 -7.67 -39.98 -8.03
C ARG A 511 -7.31 -38.56 -8.46
N THR A 512 -6.08 -38.35 -8.91
CA THR A 512 -5.62 -37.06 -9.46
C THR A 512 -6.46 -36.63 -10.66
N SER A 513 -6.73 -37.55 -11.59
CA SER A 513 -7.57 -37.26 -12.76
C SER A 513 -9.02 -36.94 -12.36
N GLN A 514 -9.60 -37.69 -11.42
CA GLN A 514 -10.97 -37.46 -10.91
C GLN A 514 -11.12 -36.12 -10.19
N LEU A 515 -10.08 -35.66 -9.50
CA LEU A 515 -10.04 -34.36 -8.82
C LEU A 515 -9.82 -33.19 -9.80
N TYR A 516 -9.46 -33.49 -11.05
CA TYR A 516 -9.22 -32.53 -12.13
C TYR A 516 -8.06 -31.55 -11.85
N ILE A 517 -7.12 -31.94 -10.99
CA ILE A 517 -5.91 -31.16 -10.68
C ILE A 517 -4.74 -31.54 -11.61
N ASP A 518 -3.79 -30.64 -11.79
CA ASP A 518 -2.54 -30.92 -12.51
C ASP A 518 -1.74 -32.02 -11.78
N PRO A 519 -1.17 -33.00 -12.49
CA PRO A 519 -0.32 -34.02 -11.86
C PRO A 519 0.87 -33.43 -11.09
N LEU A 520 1.39 -32.26 -11.46
CA LEU A 520 2.41 -31.55 -10.67
C LEU A 520 1.85 -30.99 -9.36
N THR A 521 0.59 -30.58 -9.31
CA THR A 521 -0.10 -30.21 -8.05
C THR A 521 -0.18 -31.42 -7.13
N ALA A 522 -0.66 -32.55 -7.65
CA ALA A 522 -0.77 -33.80 -6.90
C ALA A 522 0.59 -34.28 -6.38
N LYS A 523 1.63 -34.22 -7.22
CA LYS A 523 3.01 -34.51 -6.82
C LYS A 523 3.44 -33.64 -5.65
N LYS A 524 3.28 -32.32 -5.76
CA LYS A 524 3.65 -31.38 -4.67
C LYS A 524 2.94 -31.69 -3.36
N PHE A 525 1.68 -32.11 -3.42
CA PHE A 525 0.95 -32.55 -2.22
C PHE A 525 1.55 -33.81 -1.63
N ARG A 526 1.79 -34.84 -2.45
CA ARG A 526 2.42 -36.10 -2.01
C ARG A 526 3.77 -35.86 -1.35
N ASP A 527 4.61 -35.06 -1.98
CA ASP A 527 5.97 -34.74 -1.49
C ASP A 527 5.93 -33.97 -0.15
N ALA A 528 4.83 -33.24 0.14
CA ALA A 528 4.66 -32.46 1.35
C ALA A 528 4.01 -33.23 2.52
N PHE A 529 3.42 -34.41 2.30
CA PHE A 529 2.74 -35.15 3.36
C PHE A 529 3.62 -35.42 4.60
N PRO A 530 4.90 -35.85 4.49
CA PRO A 530 5.73 -36.05 5.68
C PRO A 530 5.96 -34.75 6.47
N ALA A 531 6.05 -33.61 5.79
CA ALA A 531 6.22 -32.30 6.43
C ALA A 531 4.93 -31.82 7.11
N ILE A 532 3.77 -32.05 6.48
CA ILE A 532 2.44 -31.77 7.04
C ILE A 532 2.22 -32.61 8.31
N GLU A 533 2.59 -33.89 8.29
CA GLU A 533 2.44 -34.75 9.46
C GLU A 533 3.32 -34.32 10.63
N ARG A 534 4.51 -33.78 10.35
CA ARG A 534 5.43 -33.29 11.38
C ARG A 534 4.97 -31.96 11.99
N ASN A 535 4.45 -31.05 11.17
CA ASN A 535 3.99 -29.74 11.61
C ASN A 535 2.73 -29.29 10.83
N PRO A 536 1.53 -29.79 11.20
CA PRO A 536 0.29 -29.40 10.55
C PRO A 536 -0.07 -27.97 10.96
N ASN A 537 0.03 -27.02 10.02
CA ASN A 537 -0.22 -25.61 10.29
C ASN A 537 -0.93 -24.92 9.11
N PRO A 538 -1.78 -23.90 9.35
CA PRO A 538 -2.59 -23.33 8.28
C PRO A 538 -1.75 -22.59 7.23
N PHE A 539 -0.68 -21.91 7.66
CA PHE A 539 0.09 -21.04 6.78
C PHE A 539 0.93 -21.83 5.78
N GLY A 540 1.63 -22.86 6.22
CA GLY A 540 2.39 -23.79 5.38
C GLY A 540 1.50 -24.52 4.37
N ILE A 541 0.33 -25.00 4.81
CA ILE A 541 -0.66 -25.62 3.90
C ILE A 541 -1.17 -24.60 2.87
N PHE A 542 -1.52 -23.39 3.29
CA PHE A 542 -1.98 -22.35 2.36
C PHE A 542 -0.89 -21.87 1.40
N GLN A 543 0.38 -21.86 1.82
CA GLN A 543 1.50 -21.56 0.93
C GLN A 543 1.76 -22.73 -0.03
N LEU A 544 1.64 -23.98 0.44
CA LEU A 544 1.75 -25.18 -0.40
C LEU A 544 0.72 -25.15 -1.52
N ILE A 545 -0.57 -24.96 -1.22
CA ILE A 545 -1.62 -24.85 -2.26
C ILE A 545 -1.34 -23.66 -3.18
N ALA A 546 -0.88 -22.52 -2.65
CA ALA A 546 -0.53 -21.36 -3.44
C ALA A 546 0.66 -21.61 -4.39
N SER A 547 1.55 -22.53 -4.04
CA SER A 547 2.68 -22.91 -4.88
C SER A 547 2.30 -23.81 -6.06
N THR A 548 1.09 -24.37 -6.06
CA THR A 548 0.61 -25.28 -7.10
C THR A 548 0.29 -24.51 -8.38
N PRO A 549 0.45 -25.13 -9.57
CA PRO A 549 0.01 -24.50 -10.82
C PRO A 549 -1.50 -24.20 -10.81
N ASP A 550 -2.31 -24.99 -10.09
CA ASP A 550 -3.77 -24.84 -9.99
C ASP A 550 -4.26 -23.63 -9.20
N MET A 551 -3.40 -23.07 -8.36
CA MET A 551 -3.73 -21.85 -7.65
C MET A 551 -3.33 -20.60 -8.45
N ALA A 552 -4.26 -19.67 -8.56
CA ALA A 552 -3.96 -18.36 -9.10
C ALA A 552 -3.58 -17.41 -7.96
N THR A 553 -2.30 -17.06 -7.89
CA THR A 553 -1.72 -16.28 -6.79
C THR A 553 -1.89 -14.77 -6.98
N LEU A 554 -1.94 -14.06 -5.86
CA LEU A 554 -1.88 -12.61 -5.85
C LEU A 554 -0.48 -12.13 -6.17
N THR A 555 -0.36 -11.06 -6.95
CA THR A 555 0.93 -10.41 -7.18
C THR A 555 1.37 -9.65 -5.94
N ALA A 556 2.58 -9.94 -5.46
CA ALA A 556 3.29 -9.10 -4.50
C ALA A 556 3.80 -7.85 -5.23
N ARG A 557 3.22 -6.68 -4.94
CA ARG A 557 3.67 -5.43 -5.57
C ARG A 557 5.06 -5.07 -5.06
N ARG A 558 5.86 -4.33 -5.83
CA ARG A 558 7.23 -3.94 -5.44
C ARG A 558 7.34 -3.33 -4.03
N ARG A 559 6.34 -2.56 -3.62
CA ARG A 559 6.24 -1.93 -2.28
C ARG A 559 5.89 -2.92 -1.14
N GLU A 560 5.50 -4.14 -1.46
CA GLU A 560 5.00 -5.18 -0.55
C GLU A 560 5.95 -6.39 -0.51
N MET A 561 6.92 -6.48 -1.44
CA MET A 561 7.83 -7.61 -1.54
C MET A 561 8.66 -7.82 -0.28
N GLU A 562 9.21 -6.74 0.29
CA GLU A 562 9.97 -6.80 1.56
C GLU A 562 9.07 -7.29 2.70
N ASP A 563 7.81 -6.82 2.77
CA ASP A 563 6.88 -7.23 3.82
C ASP A 563 6.55 -8.74 3.77
N TYR A 564 6.40 -9.32 2.58
CA TYR A 564 6.14 -10.75 2.42
C TYR A 564 7.40 -11.60 2.56
N LEU A 565 8.57 -11.05 2.23
CA LEU A 565 9.84 -11.72 2.49
C LEU A 565 10.08 -11.84 4.00
N ASP A 566 9.90 -10.75 4.74
CA ASP A 566 10.00 -10.73 6.20
C ASP A 566 9.00 -11.71 6.83
N LEU A 567 7.75 -11.74 6.34
CA LEU A 567 6.75 -12.70 6.81
C LEU A 567 7.16 -14.15 6.52
N ALA A 568 7.77 -14.41 5.36
CA ALA A 568 8.27 -15.73 5.01
C ALA A 568 9.40 -16.17 5.95
N TYR A 569 10.31 -15.27 6.32
CA TYR A 569 11.35 -15.54 7.32
C TYR A 569 10.78 -15.71 8.74
N GLU A 570 9.80 -14.89 9.13
CA GLU A 570 9.15 -15.01 10.45
C GLU A 570 8.44 -16.37 10.60
N LEU A 571 7.85 -16.87 9.52
CA LEU A 571 7.10 -18.13 9.48
C LEU A 571 7.87 -19.25 8.79
N GLU A 572 9.20 -19.15 8.69
CA GLU A 572 10.02 -20.13 7.96
C GLU A 572 9.83 -21.55 8.53
N GLY A 573 9.74 -21.68 9.85
CA GLY A 573 9.48 -22.96 10.53
C GLY A 573 8.12 -23.59 10.24
N GLU A 574 7.18 -22.82 9.69
CA GLU A 574 5.84 -23.27 9.31
C GLU A 574 5.76 -23.70 7.83
N LEU A 575 6.75 -23.35 7.01
CA LEU A 575 6.75 -23.65 5.58
C LEU A 575 7.19 -25.10 5.28
N TYR A 576 6.63 -25.69 4.22
CA TYR A 576 7.02 -27.01 3.73
C TYR A 576 8.03 -26.96 2.57
N ALA A 577 8.35 -25.77 2.09
CA ALA A 577 9.34 -25.52 1.05
C ALA A 577 10.32 -24.43 1.50
N SER A 578 11.55 -24.51 1.03
CA SER A 578 12.57 -23.50 1.33
C SER A 578 12.28 -22.18 0.63
N ILE A 579 12.71 -21.08 1.27
CA ILE A 579 12.62 -19.74 0.70
C ILE A 579 13.62 -19.64 -0.48
N PRO A 580 13.18 -19.36 -1.72
CA PRO A 580 14.08 -19.19 -2.85
C PRO A 580 15.03 -18.01 -2.65
N TYR A 581 16.22 -18.09 -3.24
CA TYR A 581 17.18 -16.98 -3.24
C TYR A 581 16.66 -15.79 -4.08
N TYR A 582 17.05 -14.56 -3.76
CA TYR A 582 16.46 -13.36 -4.38
C TYR A 582 16.73 -13.21 -5.89
N GLU A 583 17.82 -13.79 -6.40
CA GLU A 583 18.15 -13.81 -7.83
C GLU A 583 17.42 -14.93 -8.60
N ASP A 584 16.72 -15.81 -7.90
CA ASP A 584 15.93 -16.86 -8.52
C ASP A 584 14.71 -16.28 -9.23
N SER A 585 14.47 -16.70 -10.47
CA SER A 585 13.28 -16.28 -11.24
C SER A 585 11.96 -16.62 -10.54
N ARG A 586 11.97 -17.63 -9.66
CA ARG A 586 10.82 -18.08 -8.86
C ARG A 586 10.55 -17.18 -7.65
N PHE A 587 11.51 -16.36 -7.22
CA PHE A 587 11.41 -15.56 -6.00
C PHE A 587 10.16 -14.65 -5.99
N GLN A 588 9.90 -13.98 -7.10
CA GLN A 588 8.72 -13.13 -7.27
C GLN A 588 7.41 -13.91 -7.16
N GLY A 589 7.37 -15.10 -7.77
CA GLY A 589 6.23 -16.01 -7.67
C GLY A 589 6.02 -16.48 -6.22
N PHE A 590 7.10 -16.83 -5.53
CA PHE A 590 7.08 -17.25 -4.12
C PHE A 590 6.48 -16.18 -3.20
N LEU A 591 6.86 -14.90 -3.35
CA LEU A 591 6.26 -13.83 -2.56
C LEU A 591 4.75 -13.66 -2.83
N GLY A 592 4.31 -13.92 -4.07
CA GLY A 592 2.88 -14.00 -4.39
C GLY A 592 2.17 -15.16 -3.69
N GLN A 593 2.84 -16.31 -3.54
CA GLN A 593 2.33 -17.46 -2.78
C GLN A 593 2.17 -17.11 -1.31
N VAL A 594 3.18 -16.49 -0.71
CA VAL A 594 3.17 -16.02 0.69
C VAL A 594 2.05 -15.01 0.93
N LYS A 595 1.89 -14.03 0.02
CA LYS A 595 0.78 -13.08 0.06
C LYS A 595 -0.57 -13.80 0.05
N THR A 596 -0.75 -14.74 -0.87
CA THR A 596 -1.99 -15.51 -1.02
C THR A 596 -2.29 -16.31 0.24
N ALA A 597 -1.29 -17.01 0.78
CA ALA A 597 -1.40 -17.76 2.03
C ALA A 597 -1.81 -16.87 3.21
N LYS A 598 -1.24 -15.67 3.29
CA LYS A 598 -1.57 -14.71 4.35
C LYS A 598 -3.01 -14.16 4.24
N VAL A 599 -3.52 -13.98 3.03
CA VAL A 599 -4.94 -13.62 2.80
C VAL A 599 -5.86 -14.74 3.29
N LEU A 600 -5.57 -15.99 2.93
CA LEU A 600 -6.35 -17.16 3.39
C LEU A 600 -6.29 -17.31 4.92
N LEU A 601 -5.13 -17.05 5.52
CA LEU A 601 -4.96 -17.05 6.97
C LEU A 601 -5.83 -15.98 7.66
N ASP A 602 -5.89 -14.77 7.11
CA ASP A 602 -6.75 -13.71 7.67
C ASP A 602 -8.24 -14.00 7.49
N TRP A 603 -8.60 -14.65 6.37
CA TRP A 603 -9.95 -15.11 6.11
C TRP A 603 -10.44 -16.09 7.18
N ILE A 604 -9.67 -17.15 7.46
CA ILE A 604 -10.02 -18.13 8.52
C ILE A 604 -9.89 -17.58 9.95
N ASN A 605 -9.27 -16.41 10.12
CA ASN A 605 -9.17 -15.70 11.40
C ASN A 605 -10.26 -14.66 11.59
N GLU A 606 -11.27 -14.66 10.71
CA GLU A 606 -12.43 -13.79 10.72
C GLU A 606 -12.12 -12.30 10.53
N VAL A 607 -11.05 -11.96 9.82
CA VAL A 607 -10.81 -10.58 9.39
C VAL A 607 -11.92 -10.15 8.40
N SER A 608 -12.49 -8.96 8.60
CA SER A 608 -13.59 -8.49 7.73
C SER A 608 -13.13 -8.35 6.28
N GLU A 609 -14.02 -8.65 5.34
CA GLU A 609 -13.78 -8.52 3.90
C GLU A 609 -13.26 -7.13 3.53
N ALA A 610 -13.90 -6.06 4.01
CA ALA A 610 -13.46 -4.69 3.78
C ALA A 610 -11.99 -4.46 4.18
N ARG A 611 -11.57 -5.01 5.32
CA ARG A 611 -10.19 -4.90 5.80
C ARG A 611 -9.22 -5.75 4.99
N ILE A 612 -9.65 -6.92 4.50
CA ILE A 612 -8.86 -7.75 3.58
C ILE A 612 -8.64 -6.96 2.28
N TYR A 613 -9.68 -6.36 1.70
CA TYR A 613 -9.56 -5.57 0.47
C TYR A 613 -8.57 -4.43 0.62
N GLU A 614 -8.68 -3.66 1.70
CA GLU A 614 -7.79 -2.54 2.00
C GLU A 614 -6.34 -2.99 2.24
N THR A 615 -6.15 -3.98 3.13
CA THR A 615 -4.81 -4.43 3.56
C THR A 615 -4.01 -5.00 2.40
N TYR A 616 -4.63 -5.84 1.58
CA TYR A 616 -3.96 -6.55 0.49
C TYR A 616 -4.07 -5.82 -0.86
N SER A 617 -4.84 -4.72 -0.89
CA SER A 617 -5.16 -3.95 -2.09
C SER A 617 -5.71 -4.84 -3.21
N ILE A 618 -6.69 -5.68 -2.86
CA ILE A 618 -7.37 -6.61 -3.76
C ILE A 618 -8.86 -6.27 -3.85
N ASP A 619 -9.46 -6.61 -4.98
CA ASP A 619 -10.90 -6.41 -5.19
C ASP A 619 -11.72 -7.60 -4.67
N PRO A 620 -13.03 -7.43 -4.41
CA PRO A 620 -13.90 -8.51 -3.94
C PRO A 620 -13.84 -9.77 -4.82
N GLY A 621 -13.81 -9.59 -6.15
CA GLY A 621 -13.74 -10.69 -7.11
C GLY A 621 -12.46 -11.52 -7.01
N ASP A 622 -11.32 -10.89 -6.69
CA ASP A 622 -10.07 -11.62 -6.47
C ASP A 622 -10.15 -12.52 -5.24
N LEU A 623 -10.71 -12.00 -4.14
CA LEU A 623 -10.88 -12.78 -2.91
C LEU A 623 -11.77 -14.00 -3.16
N TYR A 624 -12.95 -13.82 -3.78
CA TYR A 624 -13.86 -14.94 -4.04
C TYR A 624 -13.22 -16.01 -4.93
N ARG A 625 -12.53 -15.60 -6.00
CA ARG A 625 -11.81 -16.53 -6.89
C ARG A 625 -10.72 -17.31 -6.15
N ILE A 626 -9.97 -16.65 -5.27
CA ILE A 626 -8.95 -17.28 -4.43
C ILE A 626 -9.57 -18.29 -3.47
N LEU A 627 -10.69 -17.93 -2.82
CA LEU A 627 -11.37 -18.81 -1.87
C LEU A 627 -11.95 -20.05 -2.57
N GLU A 628 -12.54 -19.89 -3.75
CA GLU A 628 -13.09 -20.98 -4.54
C GLU A 628 -12.01 -21.99 -4.97
N LEU A 629 -10.88 -21.48 -5.51
CA LEU A 629 -9.75 -22.33 -5.87
C LEU A 629 -9.13 -23.00 -4.65
N ALA A 630 -8.98 -22.29 -3.54
CA ALA A 630 -8.42 -22.84 -2.32
C ALA A 630 -9.33 -23.92 -1.70
N ASP A 631 -10.67 -23.76 -1.76
CA ASP A 631 -11.63 -24.77 -1.30
C ASP A 631 -11.48 -26.07 -2.08
N TRP A 632 -11.40 -25.98 -3.41
CA TRP A 632 -11.18 -27.15 -4.28
C TRP A 632 -9.82 -27.81 -4.06
N LEU A 633 -8.76 -27.02 -3.88
CA LEU A 633 -7.41 -27.55 -3.65
C LEU A 633 -7.25 -28.17 -2.26
N MET A 634 -7.86 -27.61 -1.23
CA MET A 634 -7.89 -28.20 0.11
C MET A 634 -8.64 -29.53 0.11
N TYR A 635 -9.79 -29.59 -0.58
CA TYR A 635 -10.50 -30.85 -0.78
C TYR A 635 -9.61 -31.89 -1.48
N SER A 636 -8.94 -31.47 -2.56
CA SER A 636 -8.04 -32.35 -3.33
C SER A 636 -6.85 -32.85 -2.51
N LEU A 637 -6.26 -31.99 -1.66
CA LEU A 637 -5.19 -32.36 -0.73
C LEU A 637 -5.65 -33.47 0.23
N ILE A 638 -6.84 -33.30 0.84
CA ILE A 638 -7.42 -34.28 1.77
C ILE A 638 -7.68 -35.61 1.07
N GLU A 639 -8.28 -35.58 -0.12
CA GLU A 639 -8.62 -36.80 -0.86
C GLU A 639 -7.40 -37.57 -1.35
N LEU A 640 -6.30 -36.88 -1.68
CA LEU A 640 -5.03 -37.53 -2.01
C LEU A 640 -4.33 -38.07 -0.75
N TYR A 641 -4.34 -37.34 0.36
CA TYR A 641 -3.71 -37.78 1.61
C TYR A 641 -4.30 -39.12 2.11
N ARG A 642 -5.60 -39.36 1.89
CA ARG A 642 -6.26 -40.63 2.23
C ARG A 642 -5.68 -41.88 1.55
N LEU A 643 -4.93 -41.71 0.46
CA LEU A 643 -4.34 -42.84 -0.26
C LEU A 643 -3.03 -43.34 0.35
N PHE A 644 -2.42 -42.60 1.28
CA PHE A 644 -1.07 -42.85 1.80
C PHE A 644 -1.07 -43.09 3.31
N GLU A 645 -1.96 -43.97 3.79
CA GLU A 645 -2.03 -44.37 5.22
C GLU A 645 -2.10 -43.18 6.19
N PRO A 646 -3.15 -42.34 6.10
CA PRO A 646 -3.19 -41.06 6.80
C PRO A 646 -3.22 -41.24 8.32
N LYS A 647 -2.49 -40.39 9.04
CA LYS A 647 -2.67 -40.21 10.49
C LYS A 647 -4.03 -39.54 10.72
N GLU A 648 -4.93 -40.19 11.46
CA GLU A 648 -6.31 -39.70 11.63
C GLU A 648 -6.36 -38.29 12.25
N GLU A 649 -5.44 -37.97 13.17
CA GLU A 649 -5.33 -36.64 13.77
C GLU A 649 -5.04 -35.55 12.72
N VAL A 650 -4.13 -35.84 11.79
CA VAL A 650 -3.77 -34.92 10.69
C VAL A 650 -4.90 -34.83 9.67
N LEU A 651 -5.55 -35.96 9.37
CA LEU A 651 -6.70 -35.98 8.47
C LEU A 651 -7.87 -35.15 9.03
N GLN A 652 -8.14 -35.27 10.33
CA GLN A 652 -9.16 -34.50 11.02
C GLN A 652 -8.80 -33.01 11.03
N TYR A 653 -7.54 -32.68 11.35
CA TYR A 653 -7.03 -31.30 11.27
C TYR A 653 -7.25 -30.69 9.87
N LEU A 654 -6.94 -31.43 8.80
CA LEU A 654 -7.14 -30.94 7.42
C LEU A 654 -8.63 -30.74 7.10
N ARG A 655 -9.51 -31.63 7.55
CA ARG A 655 -10.98 -31.48 7.40
C ARG A 655 -11.49 -30.23 8.10
N ASP A 656 -11.03 -29.98 9.33
CA ASP A 656 -11.43 -28.82 10.11
C ASP A 656 -10.87 -27.53 9.49
N LEU A 657 -9.62 -27.54 9.04
CA LEU A 657 -9.03 -26.42 8.30
C LEU A 657 -9.78 -26.13 6.99
N HIS A 658 -10.22 -27.16 6.27
CA HIS A 658 -11.02 -27.01 5.06
C HIS A 658 -12.38 -26.38 5.35
N LEU A 659 -13.09 -26.80 6.39
CA LEU A 659 -14.34 -26.15 6.82
C LEU A 659 -14.11 -24.69 7.24
N ARG A 660 -13.03 -24.42 7.99
CA ARG A 660 -12.65 -23.05 8.37
C ARG A 660 -12.39 -22.18 7.14
N LEU A 661 -11.69 -22.72 6.14
CA LEU A 661 -11.44 -22.05 4.86
C LEU A 661 -12.73 -21.78 4.10
N ARG A 662 -13.61 -22.78 3.94
CA ARG A 662 -14.87 -22.64 3.22
C ARG A 662 -15.76 -21.53 3.77
N HIS A 663 -15.84 -21.45 5.10
CA HIS A 663 -16.75 -20.51 5.77
C HIS A 663 -16.09 -19.22 6.26
N GLY A 664 -14.76 -19.16 6.32
CA GLY A 664 -14.03 -17.98 6.81
C GLY A 664 -14.18 -17.77 8.31
N VAL A 665 -13.99 -18.86 9.06
CA VAL A 665 -14.24 -18.89 10.50
C VAL A 665 -13.12 -19.54 11.29
N ARG A 666 -13.03 -19.17 12.56
CA ARG A 666 -12.23 -19.89 13.55
C ARG A 666 -12.88 -21.22 13.92
N GLU A 667 -12.09 -22.07 14.55
CA GLU A 667 -12.43 -23.44 14.88
C GLU A 667 -13.67 -23.54 15.79
N GLU A 668 -13.85 -22.61 16.72
CA GLU A 668 -15.00 -22.64 17.64
C GLU A 668 -16.37 -22.43 16.96
N LEU A 669 -16.40 -22.02 15.69
CA LEU A 669 -17.63 -21.80 14.94
C LEU A 669 -17.99 -22.98 14.02
N LEU A 670 -17.18 -24.03 13.98
CA LEU A 670 -17.34 -25.15 13.03
C LEU A 670 -18.69 -25.86 13.14
N GLU A 671 -19.27 -25.96 14.34
CA GLU A 671 -20.62 -26.53 14.51
C GLU A 671 -21.71 -25.63 13.92
N LEU A 672 -21.58 -24.31 14.10
CA LEU A 672 -22.60 -23.35 13.69
C LEU A 672 -22.63 -23.12 12.17
N VAL A 673 -21.47 -23.11 11.51
CA VAL A 673 -21.40 -22.86 10.05
C VAL A 673 -21.90 -24.02 9.20
N LYS A 674 -22.04 -25.22 9.78
CA LYS A 674 -22.69 -26.37 9.12
C LYS A 674 -24.19 -26.17 8.97
N LEU A 675 -24.78 -25.24 9.72
CA LEU A 675 -26.21 -24.95 9.70
C LEU A 675 -26.61 -24.13 8.47
N PRO A 676 -27.80 -24.38 7.90
CA PRO A 676 -28.23 -23.69 6.70
C PRO A 676 -28.41 -22.18 6.95
N ASN A 677 -28.00 -21.37 5.97
CA ASN A 677 -28.05 -19.91 6.02
C ASN A 677 -27.22 -19.27 7.15
N ILE A 678 -26.29 -19.99 7.76
CA ILE A 678 -25.36 -19.46 8.78
C ILE A 678 -23.97 -19.27 8.16
N GLY A 679 -23.70 -18.05 7.68
CA GLY A 679 -22.36 -17.63 7.28
C GLY A 679 -21.55 -17.06 8.45
N ARG A 680 -20.26 -16.75 8.23
CA ARG A 680 -19.32 -16.26 9.26
C ARG A 680 -19.87 -15.20 10.23
N LYS A 681 -20.55 -14.17 9.71
CA LYS A 681 -21.09 -13.07 10.54
C LYS A 681 -22.19 -13.56 11.48
N ARG A 682 -23.10 -14.39 10.97
CA ARG A 682 -24.22 -14.97 11.76
C ARG A 682 -23.71 -15.99 12.77
N ALA A 683 -22.76 -16.85 12.37
CA ALA A 683 -22.12 -17.81 13.27
C ALA A 683 -21.46 -17.10 14.46
N ARG A 684 -20.69 -16.04 14.18
CA ARG A 684 -20.05 -15.25 15.24
C ARG A 684 -21.06 -14.52 16.13
N ALA A 685 -22.13 -13.97 15.55
CA ALA A 685 -23.18 -13.30 16.31
C ALA A 685 -23.91 -14.28 17.27
N LEU A 686 -24.27 -15.47 16.77
CA LEU A 686 -24.85 -16.54 17.58
C LEU A 686 -23.91 -16.98 18.71
N TYR A 687 -22.65 -17.24 18.39
CA TYR A 687 -21.65 -17.67 19.37
C TYR A 687 -21.44 -16.63 20.48
N ASN A 688 -21.39 -15.35 20.11
CA ASN A 688 -21.25 -14.24 21.07
C ASN A 688 -22.51 -14.05 21.94
N ALA A 689 -23.69 -14.40 21.41
CA ALA A 689 -24.95 -14.39 22.15
C ALA A 689 -25.13 -15.64 23.05
N GLY A 690 -24.18 -16.57 23.05
CA GLY A 690 -24.18 -17.76 23.90
C GLY A 690 -24.69 -19.03 23.21
N PHE A 691 -25.13 -18.96 21.95
CA PHE A 691 -25.56 -20.12 21.17
C PHE A 691 -24.36 -20.72 20.43
N ARG A 692 -23.70 -21.71 21.05
CA ARG A 692 -22.43 -22.26 20.54
C ARG A 692 -22.58 -23.57 19.80
N SER A 693 -23.66 -24.30 20.07
CA SER A 693 -23.96 -25.60 19.50
C SER A 693 -25.34 -25.65 18.85
N GLN A 694 -25.60 -26.71 18.10
CA GLN A 694 -26.94 -27.03 17.60
C GLN A 694 -27.96 -27.23 18.74
N GLU A 695 -27.53 -27.80 19.87
CA GLU A 695 -28.38 -27.98 21.05
C GLU A 695 -28.81 -26.65 21.66
N ASP A 696 -27.90 -25.68 21.72
CA ASP A 696 -28.23 -24.35 22.26
C ASP A 696 -29.31 -23.66 21.42
N ILE A 697 -29.25 -23.80 20.10
CA ILE A 697 -30.22 -23.18 19.18
C ILE A 697 -31.59 -23.86 19.26
N THR A 698 -31.62 -25.20 19.35
CA THR A 698 -32.88 -25.96 19.43
C THR A 698 -33.62 -25.72 20.74
N ARG A 699 -32.90 -25.45 21.84
CA ARG A 699 -33.48 -25.14 23.16
C ARG A 699 -33.81 -23.66 23.35
N ALA A 700 -33.29 -22.78 22.50
CA ALA A 700 -33.49 -21.34 22.60
C ALA A 700 -34.95 -20.94 22.30
N LYS A 701 -35.44 -19.89 22.97
CA LYS A 701 -36.72 -19.28 22.57
C LYS A 701 -36.50 -18.51 21.27
N VAL A 702 -37.47 -18.59 20.35
CA VAL A 702 -37.40 -17.89 19.05
C VAL A 702 -37.13 -16.39 19.24
N LYS A 703 -37.69 -15.78 20.28
CA LYS A 703 -37.45 -14.37 20.62
C LYS A 703 -35.97 -14.07 20.86
N ASP A 704 -35.28 -14.93 21.62
CA ASP A 704 -33.88 -14.75 21.97
C ASP A 704 -32.98 -14.87 20.72
N LEU A 705 -33.34 -15.76 19.79
CA LEU A 705 -32.66 -15.90 18.50
C LEU A 705 -32.87 -14.68 17.58
N LEU A 706 -34.06 -14.07 17.60
CA LEU A 706 -34.38 -12.88 16.81
C LEU A 706 -33.74 -11.59 17.34
N GLU A 707 -33.28 -11.58 18.59
CA GLU A 707 -32.50 -10.47 19.17
C GLU A 707 -31.03 -10.47 18.68
N VAL A 708 -30.55 -11.59 18.13
CA VAL A 708 -29.19 -11.71 17.60
C VAL A 708 -29.06 -10.96 16.27
N GLU A 709 -28.04 -10.10 16.18
CA GLU A 709 -27.80 -9.28 15.00
C GLU A 709 -27.59 -10.13 13.74
N GLY A 710 -28.39 -9.86 12.70
CA GLY A 710 -28.32 -10.56 11.41
C GLY A 710 -29.11 -11.87 11.34
N ILE A 711 -29.77 -12.29 12.43
CA ILE A 711 -30.71 -13.41 12.47
C ILE A 711 -32.14 -12.88 12.32
N GLY A 712 -32.70 -13.07 11.13
CA GLY A 712 -34.09 -12.72 10.83
C GLY A 712 -35.02 -13.94 10.88
N ILE A 713 -36.33 -13.70 10.82
CA ILE A 713 -37.33 -14.77 10.94
C ILE A 713 -37.15 -15.90 9.91
N LYS A 714 -36.81 -15.56 8.66
CA LYS A 714 -36.53 -16.56 7.60
C LYS A 714 -35.32 -17.44 7.90
N VAL A 715 -34.32 -16.91 8.62
CA VAL A 715 -33.14 -17.68 9.03
C VAL A 715 -33.55 -18.67 10.11
N VAL A 716 -34.33 -18.21 11.10
CA VAL A 716 -34.82 -19.08 12.18
C VAL A 716 -35.75 -20.16 11.65
N GLU A 717 -36.68 -19.83 10.75
CA GLU A 717 -37.52 -20.81 10.06
C GLU A 717 -36.69 -21.86 9.31
N GLY A 718 -35.61 -21.44 8.65
CA GLY A 718 -34.68 -22.34 7.97
C GLY A 718 -33.95 -23.28 8.91
N LEU A 719 -33.52 -22.79 10.08
CA LEU A 719 -32.88 -23.59 11.13
C LEU A 719 -33.85 -24.61 11.73
N PHE A 720 -35.03 -24.18 12.15
CA PHE A 720 -36.03 -25.06 12.78
C PHE A 720 -36.52 -26.13 11.81
N ARG A 721 -36.70 -25.77 10.53
CA ARG A 721 -37.00 -26.75 9.47
C ARG A 721 -35.88 -27.77 9.30
N TYR A 722 -34.62 -27.36 9.35
CA TYR A 722 -33.47 -28.27 9.27
C TYR A 722 -33.38 -29.21 10.48
N PHE A 723 -33.81 -28.75 11.66
CA PHE A 723 -33.88 -29.58 12.86
C PHE A 723 -35.13 -30.46 12.95
N GLY A 724 -36.09 -30.31 12.03
CA GLY A 724 -37.36 -31.05 12.08
C GLY A 724 -38.27 -30.64 13.24
N VAL A 725 -38.13 -29.42 13.77
CA VAL A 725 -38.91 -28.90 14.90
C VAL A 725 -39.97 -27.91 14.39
N GLU A 726 -41.22 -28.07 14.82
CA GLU A 726 -42.28 -27.11 14.50
C GLU A 726 -42.03 -25.76 15.20
N MET A 727 -42.12 -24.67 14.42
CA MET A 727 -42.03 -23.31 14.95
C MET A 727 -43.17 -23.05 15.95
N PRO A 728 -42.90 -22.53 17.16
CA PRO A 728 -43.93 -22.10 18.10
C PRO A 728 -44.90 -21.10 17.43
N GLY A 729 -46.20 -21.41 17.46
CA GLY A 729 -47.23 -20.78 16.63
C GLY A 729 -47.52 -19.28 16.86
N GLU A 730 -46.89 -18.62 17.84
CA GLU A 730 -47.25 -17.25 18.24
C GLU A 730 -46.67 -16.11 17.36
N ILE A 731 -45.82 -16.41 16.37
CA ILE A 731 -45.06 -15.37 15.63
C ILE A 731 -45.60 -15.12 14.21
N LYS A 732 -46.84 -15.54 13.92
CA LYS A 732 -47.53 -15.10 12.69
C LYS A 732 -48.06 -13.66 12.78
N GLY A 733 -48.08 -13.04 13.97
CA GLY A 733 -48.63 -11.69 14.22
C GLY A 733 -47.61 -10.56 14.41
N ALA A 734 -46.30 -10.83 14.45
CA ALA A 734 -45.28 -9.82 14.77
C ALA A 734 -44.77 -9.01 13.56
N THR A 735 -45.57 -8.91 12.48
CA THR A 735 -45.24 -8.12 11.28
C THR A 735 -45.37 -6.60 11.47
N LYS A 736 -45.68 -6.11 12.67
CA LYS A 736 -45.72 -4.68 12.97
C LYS A 736 -45.09 -4.36 14.33
N ARG A 737 -43.76 -4.20 14.38
CA ARG A 737 -43.16 -3.29 15.36
C ARG A 737 -41.91 -2.59 14.81
N SER A 738 -42.10 -1.29 14.64
CA SER A 738 -41.14 -0.19 14.40
C SER A 738 -39.99 -0.50 13.45
N GLY A 739 -40.17 -0.09 12.19
CA GLY A 739 -39.02 0.28 11.37
C GLY A 739 -38.19 1.31 12.13
N ARG A 740 -37.03 0.91 12.65
CA ARG A 740 -35.93 1.86 12.83
C ARG A 740 -35.71 2.46 11.45
N LYS A 741 -36.02 3.76 11.29
CA LYS A 741 -35.69 4.53 10.09
C LYS A 741 -34.22 4.25 9.77
N LYS A 742 -33.96 3.47 8.72
CA LYS A 742 -32.63 3.42 8.11
C LYS A 742 -32.39 4.82 7.56
N ARG A 743 -31.56 5.61 8.24
CA ARG A 743 -30.99 6.82 7.63
C ARG A 743 -30.16 6.36 6.43
N GLY A 744 -30.43 6.92 5.26
CA GLY A 744 -29.63 6.69 4.05
C GLY A 744 -30.26 5.85 2.94
N THR A 745 -31.57 5.71 2.85
CA THR A 745 -32.18 5.24 1.59
C THR A 745 -32.28 6.39 0.58
N LEU A 746 -32.02 6.09 -0.69
CA LEU A 746 -32.08 7.04 -1.82
C LEU A 746 -33.41 7.82 -1.88
N ASP A 747 -34.51 7.19 -1.47
CA ASP A 747 -35.84 7.79 -1.37
C ASP A 747 -35.95 8.93 -0.33
N ALA A 748 -35.03 8.99 0.64
CA ALA A 748 -34.95 10.08 1.62
C ALA A 748 -34.04 11.23 1.17
N PHE A 749 -33.29 11.06 0.08
CA PHE A 749 -32.45 12.09 -0.53
C PHE A 749 -33.17 12.78 -1.70
N LEU A 750 -34.17 12.13 -2.30
CA LEU A 750 -34.93 12.63 -3.46
C LEU A 750 -36.29 13.27 -3.09
N LYS A 751 -36.56 13.46 -1.80
CA LYS A 751 -37.66 14.30 -1.27
C LYS A 751 -37.05 15.44 -0.49
#